data_AF-A0A2J8UIQ7-F1
#
_entry.id   AF-A0A2J8UIQ7-F1
#
_cell.length_a   1.000
_cell.length_b   1.000
_cell.length_c   1.000
_cell.angle_alpha   90.00
_cell.angle_beta   90.00
_cell.angle_gamma   90.00
#
_symmetry.space_group_name_H-M   'P 1'
#
loop_
_entity.id
_entity.type
_entity.pdbx_description
1 polymer ?
#
loop_
_entity_poly.entity_id
_entity_poly.type
_entity_poly.pdbx_seq_one_letter_code
_entity_poly.pdbx_strand_id
1 'polypeptide(L)'
;MARAKLPRSPSEGKAGPGGAPAGAAAPEEPHGLSPLLPARGGGSVGSDVGQRVQVEFYVNENTFKERLKLFFIKNQRSSLRIRLFNFSLKLLTCLLYIVRVLLDDPALGIGCWGCPKQNYSFNDSSSEINWAPILWVERKMTLWAIQVIVAIISFLETMLLIYLSYKGNIWEQIFRVSFVLEMINTLPFIITIFWPPLRNLFIPVFLNCWLAKHALENMINDFHRAILRTQSAMFNQVLILFCTLLCLVFTGTCGIQHLERAGENLSLLTSFYFCIVTFSTVGYGDVTPKIWPSQLLVVIMICVALVVLPLQFEELVYLWMERQKSGGNYSRHRAQTEKHVVLCVSSLKIDLLMDFLNEFYAHPRLQDYYVVILCPTEMDVQVRRVLQIPLWSQRVIYLQGSALKDQDLMRAKMDNGEACFILSSRNEVDRTAADHQTILRAWAVKDFAPNCPLYVQILKPENKFHVKFADHVVCEEECKYAMLALNCICPATSTLITLLVHTSRGQEGQESPEQWQRMYGRCSGNEVYHIRMGDSKFFREYEGKSFTYAAFHAHKKYGVCLIGLKREDNKSILLNPGPRHILAASDTCFYINITKEENSAFIFKQEEKRKKRAFSGQGLHEGPARLPVHSIIASMGTVAMDLQGTEHRPTQSGGGGGGSKLALPTENGSGSRRPSIAPVLELADSSALLPCDLLSDQSEDEVTPSDDEGLSVVEYVKGYPPNSPYIGSSPTLCHLLPVKAPFCCLRLDKGCKHNSYEDAKAYGFKNKLIIVSAETAGNGLYNFIVPLRAYYRSRKELNPIVLLLDNKPDHHFLEAICCFPMVYYMEGSVDNLDSLLQCGIIYADNLVVVDKESTMSAEEDYMADAKTIVNVQTMFRLFPSLSITTELTHPSNMRFMQFRAKDSYSLALSKLEKRERENGSNLAFMFRLPFAAGRVFSISMLDTLLYQSFVKDYMITITRLLLGLDTTPGSGYLCAMKITEGDLWIRTYGRLFQKLCSSSAEIPIGIYRTESHVFSTSEPHDLRAQSQISVNMEDCEDTREVKGPWGSRAGTGGSSQGRHTGGSDPAEHPLLRHKSLQWARRLSRKGPKQAGRAVAAEWISQQRLSLYRRSERQELSELVKNRMKHLGLPTTGYEDVANLTASDVMNRVNLGYLQDEMNDHQNTLSYVLINPPPDTRLEPSDIVYLIRSDPLAHVASSSQSRKSSCSHKLSSCNPETRDETQL
;
A
#
# COMPACT_ATOMS: atom_id res chain seq x y z
N MET A 1 -5.62 -25.81 -27.40
CA MET A 1 -5.24 -27.25 -27.44
C MET A 1 -4.77 -27.67 -26.06
N ALA A 2 -5.03 -28.92 -25.69
CA ALA A 2 -4.60 -29.64 -24.49
C ALA A 2 -5.21 -29.20 -23.13
N ARG A 3 -6.15 -30.03 -22.68
CA ARG A 3 -6.78 -30.09 -21.35
C ARG A 3 -6.00 -31.14 -20.55
N ALA A 4 -5.31 -30.74 -19.48
CA ALA A 4 -4.57 -31.66 -18.61
C ALA A 4 -5.36 -31.96 -17.32
N LYS A 5 -5.46 -33.26 -17.02
CA LYS A 5 -6.08 -33.88 -15.84
C LYS A 5 -5.15 -33.75 -14.63
N LEU A 6 -5.71 -33.56 -13.44
CA LEU A 6 -5.05 -33.83 -12.14
C LEU A 6 -5.73 -35.03 -11.43
N PRO A 7 -4.98 -35.82 -10.62
CA PRO A 7 -5.41 -37.13 -10.11
C PRO A 7 -6.00 -37.08 -8.68
N ARG A 8 -6.65 -38.20 -8.32
CA ARG A 8 -7.26 -38.51 -7.02
C ARG A 8 -6.22 -38.86 -5.94
N SER A 9 -6.54 -38.52 -4.69
CA SER A 9 -5.90 -39.00 -3.46
C SER A 9 -6.46 -40.37 -3.00
N PRO A 10 -5.73 -41.10 -2.13
CA PRO A 10 -5.95 -42.52 -1.90
C PRO A 10 -6.77 -42.85 -0.63
N SER A 11 -7.21 -44.10 -0.66
CA SER A 11 -7.96 -44.92 0.29
C SER A 11 -7.37 -45.08 1.69
N GLU A 12 -8.25 -45.19 2.68
CA GLU A 12 -8.08 -46.06 3.85
C GLU A 12 -9.23 -47.07 3.88
N GLY A 13 -8.89 -48.34 4.15
CA GLY A 13 -9.84 -49.42 4.36
C GLY A 13 -9.63 -50.09 5.71
N LYS A 14 -10.68 -50.77 6.21
CA LYS A 14 -10.56 -51.97 7.07
C LYS A 14 -11.90 -52.70 7.22
N ALA A 15 -11.76 -54.02 7.25
CA ALA A 15 -12.73 -55.13 7.31
C ALA A 15 -13.67 -55.09 8.56
N GLY A 16 -14.86 -55.71 8.57
CA GLY A 16 -15.15 -57.15 8.46
C GLY A 16 -16.65 -57.49 8.68
N PRO A 17 -17.07 -58.77 8.73
CA PRO A 17 -18.22 -59.28 7.97
C PRO A 17 -19.44 -59.74 8.79
N GLY A 18 -20.62 -59.81 8.15
CA GLY A 18 -21.82 -60.51 8.66
C GLY A 18 -22.88 -60.66 7.57
N GLY A 19 -23.33 -61.89 7.30
CA GLY A 19 -24.02 -62.26 6.05
C GLY A 19 -25.56 -62.25 6.05
N ALA A 20 -26.09 -62.04 4.83
CA ALA A 20 -27.29 -62.60 4.16
C ALA A 20 -28.70 -62.48 4.79
N PRO A 21 -29.80 -62.62 4.00
CA PRO A 21 -30.11 -61.95 2.73
C PRO A 21 -31.59 -61.48 2.62
N ALA A 22 -31.92 -60.90 1.45
CA ALA A 22 -33.23 -60.88 0.76
C ALA A 22 -34.13 -59.61 0.86
N GLY A 23 -34.17 -58.88 -0.26
CA GLY A 23 -35.41 -58.61 -1.00
C GLY A 23 -36.18 -57.32 -0.68
N ALA A 24 -36.09 -56.32 -1.56
CA ALA A 24 -37.23 -55.66 -2.21
C ALA A 24 -36.76 -54.44 -3.03
N ALA A 25 -37.28 -54.34 -4.25
CA ALA A 25 -36.97 -53.33 -5.25
C ALA A 25 -37.69 -51.99 -4.97
N ALA A 26 -37.04 -50.87 -5.32
CA ALA A 26 -37.68 -49.59 -5.62
C ALA A 26 -36.79 -48.78 -6.61
N PRO A 27 -37.38 -48.01 -7.55
CA PRO A 27 -36.66 -47.47 -8.71
C PRO A 27 -36.10 -46.06 -8.49
N GLU A 28 -35.13 -45.74 -9.34
CA GLU A 28 -34.29 -44.54 -9.43
C GLU A 28 -35.07 -43.23 -9.71
N GLU A 29 -34.68 -42.15 -9.01
CA GLU A 29 -34.87 -40.76 -9.45
C GLU A 29 -33.63 -40.27 -10.22
N PRO A 30 -33.77 -39.56 -11.36
CA PRO A 30 -32.65 -38.83 -11.94
C PRO A 30 -32.68 -37.33 -11.57
N HIS A 31 -31.48 -36.87 -11.21
CA HIS A 31 -31.09 -35.49 -10.90
C HIS A 31 -31.49 -34.46 -11.98
N GLY A 32 -32.08 -33.35 -11.52
CA GLY A 32 -32.34 -32.15 -12.31
C GLY A 32 -31.12 -31.21 -12.37
N LEU A 33 -30.72 -30.87 -13.60
CA LEU A 33 -29.64 -29.96 -13.98
C LEU A 33 -29.87 -28.49 -13.57
N SER A 34 -28.75 -27.81 -13.32
CA SER A 34 -28.57 -26.35 -13.19
C SER A 34 -29.08 -25.54 -14.40
N PRO A 35 -29.58 -24.30 -14.23
CA PRO A 35 -29.99 -23.45 -15.35
C PRO A 35 -28.84 -22.57 -15.88
N LEU A 36 -28.56 -22.67 -17.18
CA LEU A 36 -27.70 -21.79 -17.96
C LEU A 36 -28.46 -20.53 -18.42
N LEU A 37 -27.76 -19.40 -18.43
CA LEU A 37 -28.15 -18.06 -18.88
C LEU A 37 -28.62 -18.02 -20.36
N PRO A 38 -29.50 -17.09 -20.75
CA PRO A 38 -29.94 -16.94 -22.14
C PRO A 38 -28.96 -16.05 -22.93
N ALA A 39 -28.29 -16.64 -23.93
CA ALA A 39 -27.58 -15.90 -24.97
C ALA A 39 -28.55 -15.54 -26.11
N ARG A 40 -28.51 -14.27 -26.50
CA ARG A 40 -29.23 -13.68 -27.63
C ARG A 40 -28.41 -13.94 -28.89
N GLY A 41 -28.95 -14.67 -29.86
CA GLY A 41 -28.30 -14.90 -31.16
C GLY A 41 -29.26 -15.56 -32.14
N GLY A 42 -29.59 -14.85 -33.21
CA GLY A 42 -30.44 -15.34 -34.30
C GLY A 42 -29.74 -16.41 -35.14
N GLY A 43 -30.53 -17.32 -35.71
CA GLY A 43 -30.07 -18.36 -36.62
C GLY A 43 -31.19 -19.35 -36.92
N SER A 44 -31.90 -19.11 -38.01
CA SER A 44 -32.95 -19.97 -38.58
C SER A 44 -32.34 -21.23 -39.19
N VAL A 45 -32.56 -22.42 -38.59
CA VAL A 45 -32.67 -23.73 -39.28
C VAL A 45 -33.43 -24.71 -38.37
N GLY A 46 -34.50 -25.35 -38.88
CA GLY A 46 -35.10 -26.54 -38.23
C GLY A 46 -36.62 -26.50 -37.97
N SER A 47 -37.43 -26.20 -38.99
CA SER A 47 -38.88 -26.38 -38.97
C SER A 47 -39.23 -27.86 -39.17
N ASP A 48 -39.51 -28.59 -38.08
CA ASP A 48 -40.48 -29.70 -38.04
C ASP A 48 -40.65 -30.30 -36.63
N VAL A 49 -39.70 -30.07 -35.71
CA VAL A 49 -39.88 -30.40 -34.27
C VAL A 49 -40.59 -29.27 -33.51
N GLY A 50 -40.54 -28.04 -34.03
CA GLY A 50 -41.17 -26.86 -33.43
C GLY A 50 -42.70 -26.86 -33.43
N GLN A 51 -43.36 -27.50 -34.41
CA GLN A 51 -44.82 -27.48 -34.49
C GLN A 51 -45.50 -28.38 -33.45
N ARG A 52 -44.95 -29.56 -33.11
CA ARG A 52 -45.52 -30.39 -32.02
C ARG A 52 -45.28 -29.78 -30.63
N VAL A 53 -44.09 -29.22 -30.38
CA VAL A 53 -43.77 -28.58 -29.09
C VAL A 53 -44.52 -27.25 -28.94
N GLN A 54 -44.64 -26.42 -29.98
CA GLN A 54 -45.46 -25.19 -29.91
C GLN A 54 -46.96 -25.48 -29.77
N VAL A 55 -47.49 -26.55 -30.38
CA VAL A 55 -48.90 -26.92 -30.24
C VAL A 55 -49.20 -27.46 -28.84
N GLU A 56 -48.33 -28.26 -28.22
CA GLU A 56 -48.50 -28.67 -26.82
C GLU A 56 -48.42 -27.50 -25.84
N PHE A 57 -47.53 -26.52 -26.07
CA PHE A 57 -47.50 -25.28 -25.29
C PHE A 57 -48.76 -24.41 -25.51
N TYR A 58 -49.28 -24.31 -26.75
CA TYR A 58 -50.52 -23.57 -27.05
C TYR A 58 -51.78 -24.20 -26.42
N VAL A 59 -51.85 -25.53 -26.37
CA VAL A 59 -52.97 -26.24 -25.74
C VAL A 59 -52.90 -26.13 -24.21
N ASN A 60 -51.70 -26.16 -23.61
CA ASN A 60 -51.53 -26.02 -22.16
C ASN A 60 -51.84 -24.60 -21.65
N GLU A 61 -51.39 -23.55 -22.36
CA GLU A 61 -51.60 -22.15 -21.94
C GLU A 61 -53.06 -21.67 -22.05
N ASN A 62 -53.88 -22.30 -22.91
CA ASN A 62 -55.29 -21.93 -23.08
C ASN A 62 -56.25 -22.61 -22.11
N THR A 63 -55.78 -23.51 -21.24
CA THR A 63 -56.64 -24.09 -20.20
C THR A 63 -56.96 -23.06 -19.11
N PHE A 64 -58.20 -23.07 -18.62
CA PHE A 64 -58.64 -22.17 -17.53
C PHE A 64 -57.75 -22.30 -16.29
N LYS A 65 -57.37 -23.53 -15.93
CA LYS A 65 -56.47 -23.82 -14.79
C LYS A 65 -55.10 -23.18 -15.00
N GLU A 66 -54.51 -23.31 -16.18
CA GLU A 66 -53.17 -22.79 -16.42
C GLU A 66 -53.16 -21.27 -16.56
N ARG A 67 -54.21 -20.64 -17.10
CA ARG A 67 -54.37 -19.17 -17.09
C ARG A 67 -54.42 -18.61 -15.66
N LEU A 68 -55.17 -19.25 -14.77
CA LEU A 68 -55.19 -18.88 -13.36
C LEU A 68 -53.85 -19.15 -12.68
N LYS A 69 -53.20 -20.28 -12.99
CA LYS A 69 -51.88 -20.63 -12.45
C LYS A 69 -50.81 -19.64 -12.91
N LEU A 70 -50.91 -19.16 -14.15
CA LEU A 70 -50.10 -18.07 -14.68
C LEU A 70 -50.35 -16.80 -13.88
N PHE A 71 -51.60 -16.43 -13.64
CA PHE A 71 -51.96 -15.21 -12.90
C PHE A 71 -51.54 -15.23 -11.42
N PHE A 72 -51.74 -16.36 -10.72
CA PHE A 72 -51.49 -16.50 -9.27
C PHE A 72 -50.07 -16.93 -8.90
N ILE A 73 -49.41 -17.77 -9.72
CA ILE A 73 -48.16 -18.45 -9.33
C ILE A 73 -47.00 -18.14 -10.28
N LYS A 74 -47.19 -18.29 -11.60
CA LYS A 74 -46.07 -18.22 -12.54
C LYS A 74 -45.70 -16.78 -12.94
N ASN A 75 -46.67 -15.86 -13.03
CA ASN A 75 -46.44 -14.49 -13.45
C ASN A 75 -45.97 -13.65 -12.25
N GLN A 76 -44.71 -13.20 -12.33
CA GLN A 76 -44.01 -12.48 -11.27
C GLN A 76 -44.72 -11.21 -10.78
N ARG A 77 -45.15 -10.33 -11.69
CA ARG A 77 -45.78 -9.04 -11.29
C ARG A 77 -47.18 -9.24 -10.73
N SER A 78 -47.91 -10.23 -11.26
CA SER A 78 -49.27 -10.54 -10.82
C SER A 78 -49.27 -11.27 -9.48
N SER A 79 -48.46 -12.32 -9.35
CA SER A 79 -48.25 -13.06 -8.09
C SER A 79 -47.87 -12.11 -6.94
N LEU A 80 -46.93 -11.19 -7.18
CA LEU A 80 -46.51 -10.23 -6.16
C LEU A 80 -47.67 -9.33 -5.68
N ARG A 81 -48.49 -8.82 -6.60
CA ARG A 81 -49.65 -7.97 -6.26
C ARG A 81 -50.68 -8.74 -5.43
N ILE A 82 -50.95 -10.00 -5.78
CA ILE A 82 -51.89 -10.85 -5.06
C ILE A 82 -51.37 -11.13 -3.64
N ARG A 83 -50.09 -11.50 -3.49
CA ARG A 83 -49.48 -11.74 -2.18
C ARG A 83 -49.48 -10.48 -1.30
N LEU A 84 -49.21 -9.31 -1.88
CA LEU A 84 -49.28 -8.03 -1.18
C LEU A 84 -50.71 -7.66 -0.78
N PHE A 85 -51.69 -7.94 -1.64
CA PHE A 85 -53.10 -7.76 -1.35
C PHE A 85 -53.54 -8.66 -0.17
N ASN A 86 -53.25 -9.96 -0.23
CA ASN A 86 -53.56 -10.89 0.86
C ASN A 86 -52.85 -10.47 2.17
N PHE A 87 -51.56 -10.13 2.11
CA PHE A 87 -50.82 -9.60 3.25
C PHE A 87 -51.52 -8.38 3.90
N SER A 88 -51.96 -7.41 3.09
CA SER A 88 -52.66 -6.21 3.57
C SER A 88 -54.01 -6.55 4.23
N LEU A 89 -54.75 -7.52 3.68
CA LEU A 89 -56.02 -7.99 4.24
C LEU A 89 -55.81 -8.67 5.60
N LYS A 90 -54.77 -9.51 5.74
CA LYS A 90 -54.47 -10.16 7.02
C LYS A 90 -54.08 -9.14 8.09
N LEU A 91 -53.22 -8.16 7.77
CA LEU A 91 -52.90 -7.07 8.70
C LEU A 91 -54.13 -6.23 9.06
N LEU A 92 -55.02 -5.96 8.10
CA LEU A 92 -56.26 -5.23 8.35
C LEU A 92 -57.14 -5.97 9.37
N THR A 93 -57.25 -7.30 9.32
CA THR A 93 -58.02 -8.06 10.32
C THR A 93 -57.39 -8.01 11.72
N CYS A 94 -56.06 -8.01 11.82
CA CYS A 94 -55.36 -7.81 13.10
C CYS A 94 -55.58 -6.39 13.64
N LEU A 95 -55.56 -5.37 12.78
CA LEU A 95 -55.86 -3.99 13.17
C LEU A 95 -57.30 -3.83 13.67
N LEU A 96 -58.27 -4.44 12.96
CA LEU A 96 -59.67 -4.46 13.38
C LEU A 96 -59.85 -5.18 14.73
N TYR A 97 -59.03 -6.18 15.04
CA TYR A 97 -59.01 -6.80 16.36
C TYR A 97 -58.56 -5.82 17.45
N ILE A 98 -57.49 -5.06 17.22
CA ILE A 98 -57.02 -4.02 18.15
C ILE A 98 -58.10 -2.97 18.37
N VAL A 99 -58.69 -2.46 17.28
CA VAL A 99 -59.79 -1.47 17.35
C VAL A 99 -60.99 -2.01 18.12
N ARG A 100 -61.34 -3.30 17.91
CA ARG A 100 -62.39 -3.96 18.70
C ARG A 100 -62.03 -3.96 20.18
N VAL A 101 -60.83 -4.40 20.56
CA VAL A 101 -60.41 -4.49 21.97
C VAL A 101 -60.43 -3.12 22.66
N LEU A 102 -60.06 -2.05 21.96
CA LEU A 102 -60.07 -0.69 22.52
C LEU A 102 -61.48 -0.07 22.64
N LEU A 103 -62.45 -0.55 21.87
CA LEU A 103 -63.83 -0.05 21.87
C LEU A 103 -64.79 -0.88 22.74
N ASP A 104 -64.29 -1.96 23.34
CA ASP A 104 -65.06 -2.98 24.03
C ASP A 104 -64.95 -2.75 25.54
N ASP A 105 -66.01 -2.21 26.14
CA ASP A 105 -66.09 -1.97 27.59
C ASP A 105 -66.91 -3.10 28.26
N PRO A 106 -66.29 -3.99 29.06
CA PRO A 106 -66.98 -5.11 29.71
C PRO A 106 -68.02 -4.67 30.74
N ALA A 107 -68.01 -3.39 31.15
CA ALA A 107 -68.92 -2.79 32.11
C ALA A 107 -70.34 -2.52 31.56
N LEU A 108 -70.55 -2.56 30.24
CA LEU A 108 -71.85 -2.24 29.59
C LEU A 108 -72.85 -3.42 29.54
N GLY A 109 -72.50 -4.57 30.11
CA GLY A 109 -73.36 -5.75 30.25
C GLY A 109 -73.45 -6.59 28.96
N ILE A 110 -73.09 -7.87 29.06
CA ILE A 110 -72.98 -8.79 27.92
C ILE A 110 -74.34 -9.42 27.62
N GLY A 111 -74.88 -9.22 26.41
CA GLY A 111 -76.11 -9.85 25.97
C GLY A 111 -75.92 -11.34 25.63
N CYS A 112 -76.40 -12.24 26.48
CA CYS A 112 -76.53 -13.67 26.20
C CYS A 112 -77.93 -14.00 25.63
N TRP A 113 -78.04 -15.08 24.85
CA TRP A 113 -79.31 -15.51 24.25
C TRP A 113 -80.33 -15.90 25.33
N GLY A 114 -81.44 -15.16 25.41
CA GLY A 114 -82.58 -15.48 26.29
C GLY A 114 -82.52 -14.97 27.73
N CYS A 115 -81.46 -14.27 28.15
CA CYS A 115 -81.36 -13.66 29.48
C CYS A 115 -81.41 -12.12 29.42
N PRO A 116 -82.02 -11.43 30.40
CA PRO A 116 -81.89 -9.97 30.51
C PRO A 116 -80.42 -9.58 30.68
N LYS A 117 -80.03 -8.39 30.20
CA LYS A 117 -78.67 -7.83 30.41
C LYS A 117 -78.34 -7.89 31.90
N GLN A 118 -77.46 -8.80 32.31
CA GLN A 118 -76.98 -8.85 33.68
C GLN A 118 -75.80 -7.90 33.81
N ASN A 119 -75.92 -6.93 34.71
CA ASN A 119 -74.78 -6.18 35.21
C ASN A 119 -73.94 -7.15 36.05
N TYR A 120 -72.79 -7.56 35.54
CA TYR A 120 -71.83 -8.33 36.32
C TYR A 120 -71.22 -7.41 37.38
N SER A 121 -71.78 -7.41 38.59
CA SER A 121 -71.07 -6.88 39.76
C SER A 121 -70.01 -7.91 40.18
N PHE A 122 -68.74 -7.53 40.11
CA PHE A 122 -67.64 -8.29 40.70
C PHE A 122 -67.90 -8.41 42.22
N ASN A 123 -68.37 -9.57 42.67
CA ASN A 123 -68.44 -9.93 44.08
C ASN A 123 -67.20 -10.78 44.39
N ASP A 124 -66.32 -10.28 45.27
CA ASP A 124 -65.04 -10.88 45.68
C ASP A 124 -65.14 -12.26 46.40
N SER A 125 -66.33 -12.86 46.49
CA SER A 125 -66.60 -14.01 47.38
C SER A 125 -67.02 -15.32 46.69
N SER A 126 -67.03 -15.42 45.36
CA SER A 126 -67.26 -16.69 44.65
C SER A 126 -66.12 -17.05 43.70
N SER A 127 -65.48 -18.20 43.94
CA SER A 127 -64.39 -18.79 43.14
C SER A 127 -64.86 -19.47 41.84
N GLU A 128 -65.96 -19.02 41.24
CA GLU A 128 -66.47 -19.55 39.97
C GLU A 128 -65.99 -18.70 38.79
N ILE A 129 -65.32 -19.34 37.84
CA ILE A 129 -64.80 -18.68 36.62
C ILE A 129 -65.98 -18.34 35.71
N ASN A 130 -66.15 -17.06 35.40
CA ASN A 130 -67.15 -16.60 34.43
C ASN A 130 -66.69 -16.92 33.00
N TRP A 131 -67.26 -17.97 32.38
CA TRP A 131 -66.96 -18.34 30.99
C TRP A 131 -67.65 -17.46 29.93
N ALA A 132 -68.69 -16.70 30.33
CA ALA A 132 -69.48 -15.87 29.43
C ALA A 132 -68.65 -14.76 28.71
N PRO A 133 -67.76 -14.00 29.39
CA PRO A 133 -66.92 -12.97 28.75
C PRO A 133 -65.85 -13.52 27.78
N ILE A 134 -65.52 -14.81 27.89
CA ILE A 134 -64.58 -15.49 26.98
C ILE A 134 -65.30 -15.87 25.68
N LEU A 135 -66.50 -16.46 25.79
CA LEU A 135 -67.23 -16.94 24.61
C LEU A 135 -68.05 -15.84 23.91
N TRP A 136 -68.64 -14.91 24.68
CA TRP A 136 -69.54 -13.87 24.18
C TRP A 136 -68.86 -12.51 24.25
N VAL A 137 -68.66 -11.90 23.09
CA VAL A 137 -67.99 -10.61 22.90
C VAL A 137 -68.89 -9.72 22.05
N GLU A 138 -69.27 -8.57 22.59
CA GLU A 138 -70.10 -7.60 21.86
C GLU A 138 -69.26 -6.91 20.77
N ARG A 139 -69.62 -7.17 19.51
CA ARG A 139 -68.94 -6.57 18.35
C ARG A 139 -69.85 -5.58 17.66
N LYS A 140 -69.34 -4.37 17.38
CA LYS A 140 -70.02 -3.41 16.52
C LYS A 140 -70.28 -4.05 15.15
N MET A 141 -71.50 -3.90 14.65
CA MET A 141 -71.93 -4.49 13.36
C MET A 141 -71.03 -4.10 12.19
N THR A 142 -70.48 -2.88 12.21
CA THR A 142 -69.56 -2.39 11.17
C THR A 142 -68.23 -3.15 11.16
N LEU A 143 -67.65 -3.43 12.33
CA LEU A 143 -66.41 -4.21 12.44
C LEU A 143 -66.63 -5.67 12.02
N TRP A 144 -67.75 -6.26 12.45
CA TRP A 144 -68.13 -7.61 12.05
C TRP A 144 -68.31 -7.73 10.53
N ALA A 145 -69.04 -6.79 9.91
CA ALA A 145 -69.28 -6.82 8.46
C ALA A 145 -67.98 -6.75 7.66
N ILE A 146 -67.03 -5.89 8.04
CA ILE A 146 -65.72 -5.79 7.37
C ILE A 146 -64.92 -7.09 7.55
N GLN A 147 -64.90 -7.67 8.75
CA GLN A 147 -64.20 -8.94 9.01
C GLN A 147 -64.77 -10.11 8.21
N VAL A 148 -66.10 -10.18 8.07
CA VAL A 148 -66.77 -11.21 7.26
C VAL A 148 -66.41 -11.07 5.77
N ILE A 149 -66.39 -9.84 5.23
CA ILE A 149 -65.97 -9.60 3.84
C ILE A 149 -64.54 -10.09 3.62
N VAL A 150 -63.62 -9.75 4.53
CA VAL A 150 -62.22 -10.20 4.43
C VAL A 150 -62.09 -11.73 4.58
N ALA A 151 -62.88 -12.34 5.46
CA ALA A 151 -62.91 -13.79 5.63
C ALA A 151 -63.39 -14.52 4.37
N ILE A 152 -64.41 -14.02 3.68
CA ILE A 152 -64.89 -14.57 2.41
C ILE A 152 -63.80 -14.48 1.33
N ILE A 153 -63.14 -13.33 1.20
CA ILE A 153 -62.09 -13.13 0.18
C ILE A 153 -60.92 -14.10 0.43
N SER A 154 -60.45 -14.20 1.67
CA SER A 154 -59.32 -15.07 2.00
C SER A 154 -59.66 -16.57 1.93
N PHE A 155 -60.88 -16.96 2.28
CA PHE A 155 -61.37 -18.32 2.05
C PHE A 155 -61.41 -18.68 0.56
N LEU A 156 -61.94 -17.79 -0.29
CA LEU A 156 -61.97 -18.02 -1.74
C LEU A 156 -60.56 -18.10 -2.34
N GLU A 157 -59.64 -17.26 -1.89
CA GLU A 157 -58.25 -17.28 -2.34
C GLU A 157 -57.55 -18.61 -1.98
N THR A 158 -57.74 -19.12 -0.76
CA THR A 158 -57.13 -20.39 -0.36
C THR A 158 -57.71 -21.61 -1.08
N MET A 159 -59.03 -21.63 -1.31
CA MET A 159 -59.66 -22.64 -2.16
C MET A 159 -59.11 -22.62 -3.59
N LEU A 160 -58.87 -21.43 -4.13
CA LEU A 160 -58.27 -21.27 -5.45
C LEU A 160 -56.83 -21.75 -5.49
N LEU A 161 -56.01 -21.43 -4.48
CA LEU A 161 -54.63 -21.88 -4.41
C LEU A 161 -54.52 -23.41 -4.29
N ILE A 162 -55.42 -24.06 -3.55
CA ILE A 162 -55.52 -25.53 -3.49
C ILE A 162 -55.76 -26.12 -4.88
N TYR A 163 -56.75 -25.59 -5.60
CA TYR A 163 -57.06 -26.04 -6.96
C TYR A 163 -55.87 -25.88 -7.93
N LEU A 164 -55.13 -24.77 -7.83
CA LEU A 164 -53.98 -24.48 -8.70
C LEU A 164 -52.72 -25.25 -8.35
N SER A 165 -52.51 -25.55 -7.06
CA SER A 165 -51.35 -26.27 -6.55
C SER A 165 -51.56 -27.78 -6.44
N TYR A 166 -52.75 -28.29 -6.75
CA TYR A 166 -53.07 -29.71 -6.68
C TYR A 166 -52.16 -30.56 -7.58
N LYS A 167 -51.41 -31.48 -6.95
CA LYS A 167 -50.47 -32.43 -7.59
C LYS A 167 -50.83 -33.90 -7.34
N GLY A 168 -52.03 -34.20 -6.80
CA GLY A 168 -52.49 -35.57 -6.52
C GLY A 168 -53.00 -35.77 -5.09
N ASN A 169 -52.33 -35.18 -4.09
CA ASN A 169 -52.67 -35.35 -2.67
C ASN A 169 -53.32 -34.09 -2.07
N ILE A 170 -54.62 -34.17 -1.77
CA ILE A 170 -55.36 -33.08 -1.10
C ILE A 170 -55.01 -33.04 0.40
N TRP A 171 -54.80 -34.20 1.02
CA TRP A 171 -54.46 -34.32 2.44
C TRP A 171 -53.19 -33.57 2.83
N GLU A 172 -52.18 -33.57 1.96
CA GLU A 172 -50.93 -32.83 2.18
C GLU A 172 -51.18 -31.31 2.27
N GLN A 173 -52.16 -30.79 1.52
CA GLN A 173 -52.50 -29.37 1.52
C GLN A 173 -53.38 -28.99 2.70
N ILE A 174 -54.31 -29.87 3.09
CA ILE A 174 -55.22 -29.65 4.23
C ILE A 174 -54.46 -29.66 5.56
N PHE A 175 -53.46 -30.54 5.73
CA PHE A 175 -52.70 -30.60 6.99
C PHE A 175 -51.58 -29.55 7.11
N ARG A 176 -51.43 -28.63 6.15
CA ARG A 176 -50.49 -27.51 6.29
C ARG A 176 -50.99 -26.53 7.36
N VAL A 177 -50.09 -26.10 8.23
CA VAL A 177 -50.37 -25.14 9.32
C VAL A 177 -51.06 -23.87 8.79
N SER A 178 -50.66 -23.36 7.63
CA SER A 178 -51.29 -22.19 7.01
C SER A 178 -52.76 -22.43 6.62
N PHE A 179 -53.10 -23.61 6.12
CA PHE A 179 -54.49 -23.95 5.81
C PHE A 179 -55.32 -24.14 7.09
N VAL A 180 -54.76 -24.83 8.08
CA VAL A 180 -55.43 -25.05 9.37
C VAL A 180 -55.74 -23.71 10.07
N LEU A 181 -54.77 -22.80 10.14
CA LEU A 181 -54.97 -21.47 10.69
C LEU A 181 -56.01 -20.65 9.90
N GLU A 182 -56.00 -20.75 8.57
CA GLU A 182 -57.00 -20.10 7.72
C GLU A 182 -58.42 -20.62 8.00
N MET A 183 -58.59 -21.94 8.14
CA MET A 183 -59.87 -22.54 8.46
C MET A 183 -60.36 -22.15 9.87
N ILE A 184 -59.47 -22.16 10.87
CA ILE A 184 -59.79 -21.73 12.24
C ILE A 184 -60.30 -20.28 12.27
N ASN A 185 -59.74 -19.40 11.44
CA ASN A 185 -60.10 -17.99 11.45
C ASN A 185 -61.30 -17.66 10.56
N THR A 186 -61.37 -18.20 9.34
CA THR A 186 -62.39 -17.78 8.34
C THR A 186 -63.70 -18.54 8.43
N LEU A 187 -63.66 -19.84 8.73
CA LEU A 187 -64.86 -20.68 8.74
C LEU A 187 -65.88 -20.26 9.81
N PRO A 188 -65.48 -19.89 11.05
CA PRO A 188 -66.42 -19.34 12.01
C PRO A 188 -67.12 -18.06 11.53
N PHE A 189 -66.40 -17.14 10.86
CA PHE A 189 -67.01 -15.91 10.32
C PHE A 189 -68.07 -16.23 9.25
N ILE A 190 -67.83 -17.21 8.40
CA ILE A 190 -68.80 -17.66 7.39
C ILE A 190 -70.05 -18.25 8.08
N ILE A 191 -69.87 -19.04 9.16
CA ILE A 191 -70.99 -19.59 9.93
C ILE A 191 -71.85 -18.48 10.56
N THR A 192 -71.25 -17.37 11.03
CA THR A 192 -72.00 -16.24 11.61
C THR A 192 -72.94 -15.52 10.63
N ILE A 193 -72.80 -15.73 9.32
CA ILE A 193 -73.73 -15.22 8.30
C ILE A 193 -75.06 -15.96 8.37
N PHE A 194 -74.98 -17.30 8.47
CA PHE A 194 -76.14 -18.18 8.50
C PHE A 194 -76.83 -18.20 9.85
N TRP A 195 -76.09 -17.93 10.94
CA TRP A 195 -76.57 -17.97 12.31
C TRP A 195 -76.43 -16.61 12.99
N PRO A 196 -77.51 -15.79 13.03
CA PRO A 196 -77.53 -14.50 13.71
C PRO A 196 -77.06 -14.49 15.17
N PRO A 197 -77.38 -15.49 16.03
CA PRO A 197 -76.96 -15.45 17.43
C PRO A 197 -75.45 -15.66 17.62
N LEU A 198 -74.75 -16.25 16.63
CA LEU A 198 -73.31 -16.50 16.70
C LEU A 198 -72.46 -15.26 16.35
N ARG A 199 -73.08 -14.11 16.03
CA ARG A 199 -72.35 -12.86 15.75
C ARG A 199 -71.55 -12.36 16.95
N ASN A 200 -71.96 -12.69 18.17
CA ASN A 200 -71.24 -12.34 19.39
C ASN A 200 -70.23 -13.42 19.81
N LEU A 201 -70.10 -14.52 19.07
CA LEU A 201 -69.12 -15.56 19.39
C LEU A 201 -67.69 -15.05 19.13
N PHE A 202 -66.80 -15.26 20.10
CA PHE A 202 -65.38 -14.96 19.92
C PHE A 202 -64.74 -15.81 18.81
N ILE A 203 -63.95 -15.16 17.97
CA ILE A 203 -63.16 -15.81 16.91
C ILE A 203 -61.71 -15.32 17.07
N PRO A 204 -60.71 -16.22 17.15
CA PRO A 204 -59.31 -15.88 17.41
C PRO A 204 -58.59 -15.29 16.18
N VAL A 205 -59.17 -14.23 15.59
CA VAL A 205 -58.68 -13.57 14.38
C VAL A 205 -57.25 -13.01 14.53
N PHE A 206 -56.75 -12.83 15.76
CA PHE A 206 -55.37 -12.43 16.01
C PHE A 206 -54.34 -13.44 15.46
N LEU A 207 -54.72 -14.72 15.28
CA LEU A 207 -53.88 -15.73 14.63
C LEU A 207 -53.59 -15.45 13.14
N ASN A 208 -54.30 -14.50 12.51
CA ASN A 208 -53.99 -14.03 11.15
C ASN A 208 -52.60 -13.38 11.05
N CYS A 209 -51.94 -13.03 12.15
CA CYS A 209 -50.56 -12.53 12.13
C CYS A 209 -49.58 -13.57 11.54
N TRP A 210 -49.76 -14.86 11.87
CA TRP A 210 -48.93 -15.95 11.32
C TRP A 210 -49.19 -16.18 9.82
N LEU A 211 -50.43 -15.96 9.38
CA LEU A 211 -50.78 -16.01 7.95
C LEU A 211 -50.19 -14.83 7.19
N ALA A 212 -50.19 -13.63 7.80
CA ALA A 212 -49.50 -12.47 7.25
C ALA A 212 -47.99 -12.72 7.13
N LYS A 213 -47.37 -13.33 8.14
CA LYS A 213 -45.96 -13.75 8.11
C LYS A 213 -45.70 -14.72 6.95
N HIS A 214 -46.54 -15.75 6.78
CA HIS A 214 -46.39 -16.70 5.68
C HIS A 214 -46.58 -16.05 4.30
N ALA A 215 -47.52 -15.10 4.16
CA ALA A 215 -47.68 -14.32 2.94
C ALA A 215 -46.44 -13.46 2.64
N LEU A 216 -45.80 -12.90 3.67
CA LEU A 216 -44.56 -12.13 3.56
C LEU A 216 -43.36 -13.00 3.12
N GLU A 217 -43.17 -14.18 3.72
CA GLU A 217 -42.13 -15.14 3.32
C GLU A 217 -42.28 -15.51 1.84
N ASN A 218 -43.50 -15.85 1.42
CA ASN A 218 -43.79 -16.15 0.02
C ASN A 218 -43.50 -14.94 -0.88
N MET A 219 -43.93 -13.73 -0.50
CA MET A 219 -43.64 -12.51 -1.26
C MET A 219 -42.13 -12.30 -1.45
N ILE A 220 -41.35 -12.51 -0.38
CA ILE A 220 -39.89 -12.39 -0.39
C ILE A 220 -39.23 -13.43 -1.30
N ASN A 221 -39.70 -14.67 -1.29
CA ASN A 221 -39.17 -15.73 -2.15
C ASN A 221 -39.39 -15.43 -3.64
N ASP A 222 -40.53 -14.81 -3.99
CA ASP A 222 -40.77 -14.32 -5.36
C ASP A 222 -39.82 -13.17 -5.72
N PHE A 223 -39.51 -12.28 -4.77
CA PHE A 223 -38.50 -11.23 -4.96
C PHE A 223 -37.10 -11.80 -5.19
N HIS A 224 -36.71 -12.87 -4.50
CA HIS A 224 -35.42 -13.55 -4.71
C HIS A 224 -35.32 -14.16 -6.10
N ARG A 225 -36.41 -14.78 -6.57
CA ARG A 225 -36.47 -15.32 -7.94
C ARG A 225 -36.37 -14.22 -9.00
N ALA A 226 -36.86 -13.03 -8.70
CA ALA A 226 -36.87 -11.87 -9.58
C ALA A 226 -35.54 -11.11 -9.64
N ILE A 227 -34.81 -11.05 -8.54
CA ILE A 227 -33.67 -10.17 -8.35
C ILE A 227 -32.52 -10.99 -7.77
N LEU A 228 -31.52 -11.28 -8.60
CA LEU A 228 -30.22 -11.90 -8.26
C LEU A 228 -29.35 -10.98 -7.37
N ARG A 229 -29.96 -10.28 -6.40
CA ARG A 229 -29.24 -9.44 -5.44
C ARG A 229 -29.09 -10.17 -4.11
N THR A 230 -27.90 -10.71 -3.89
CA THR A 230 -27.43 -11.29 -2.63
C THR A 230 -27.66 -10.35 -1.44
N GLN A 231 -27.55 -9.04 -1.65
CA GLN A 231 -27.74 -8.02 -0.60
C GLN A 231 -29.19 -7.86 -0.10
N SER A 232 -30.19 -8.09 -0.96
CA SER A 232 -31.58 -8.11 -0.50
C SER A 232 -31.91 -9.36 0.30
N ALA A 233 -31.17 -10.46 0.12
CA ALA A 233 -31.48 -11.71 0.79
C ALA A 233 -31.33 -11.61 2.31
N MET A 234 -30.20 -11.08 2.76
CA MET A 234 -29.91 -10.90 4.19
C MET A 234 -30.93 -9.95 4.85
N PHE A 235 -31.25 -8.82 4.21
CA PHE A 235 -32.25 -7.88 4.75
C PHE A 235 -33.65 -8.50 4.80
N ASN A 236 -34.04 -9.24 3.76
CA ASN A 236 -35.33 -9.89 3.71
C ASN A 236 -35.45 -11.00 4.77
N GLN A 237 -34.38 -11.75 5.04
CA GLN A 237 -34.35 -12.75 6.11
C GLN A 237 -34.46 -12.09 7.49
N VAL A 238 -33.73 -10.99 7.73
CA VAL A 238 -33.85 -10.16 8.94
C VAL A 238 -35.30 -9.68 9.14
N LEU A 239 -35.98 -9.26 8.07
CA LEU A 239 -37.38 -8.84 8.14
C LEU A 239 -38.31 -9.99 8.57
N ILE A 240 -38.09 -11.21 8.08
CA ILE A 240 -38.89 -12.39 8.45
C ILE A 240 -38.70 -12.73 9.94
N LEU A 241 -37.46 -12.72 10.43
CA LEU A 241 -37.14 -12.97 11.85
C LEU A 241 -37.68 -11.86 12.77
N PHE A 242 -37.71 -10.62 12.31
CA PHE A 242 -38.36 -9.55 13.06
C PHE A 242 -39.89 -9.76 13.12
N CYS A 243 -40.50 -10.18 12.01
CA CYS A 243 -41.92 -10.49 11.95
C CYS A 243 -42.32 -11.69 12.82
N THR A 244 -41.49 -12.73 12.95
CA THR A 244 -41.77 -13.87 13.87
C THR A 244 -41.85 -13.40 15.31
N LEU A 245 -40.91 -12.56 15.76
CA LEU A 245 -40.89 -12.00 17.10
C LEU A 245 -42.13 -11.15 17.37
N LEU A 246 -42.49 -10.26 16.44
CA LEU A 246 -43.71 -9.45 16.56
C LEU A 246 -44.98 -10.31 16.57
N CYS A 247 -45.08 -11.35 15.75
CA CYS A 247 -46.23 -12.25 15.72
C CYS A 247 -46.38 -13.02 17.03
N LEU A 248 -45.27 -13.54 17.59
CA LEU A 248 -45.27 -14.26 18.86
C LEU A 248 -45.75 -13.35 20.00
N VAL A 249 -45.18 -12.14 20.12
CA VAL A 249 -45.61 -11.14 21.11
C VAL A 249 -47.08 -10.80 20.93
N PHE A 250 -47.52 -10.50 19.71
CA PHE A 250 -48.91 -10.16 19.41
C PHE A 250 -49.89 -11.28 19.76
N THR A 251 -49.55 -12.54 19.51
CA THR A 251 -50.40 -13.67 19.92
C THR A 251 -50.45 -13.85 21.44
N GLY A 252 -49.32 -13.66 22.13
CA GLY A 252 -49.28 -13.68 23.59
C GLY A 252 -50.17 -12.59 24.20
N THR A 253 -50.05 -11.35 23.71
CA THR A 253 -50.84 -10.23 24.23
C THR A 253 -52.33 -10.45 24.02
N CYS A 254 -52.73 -10.79 22.80
CA CYS A 254 -54.13 -11.00 22.47
C CYS A 254 -54.73 -12.20 23.21
N GLY A 255 -53.95 -13.28 23.40
CA GLY A 255 -54.39 -14.47 24.13
C GLY A 255 -54.59 -14.20 25.61
N ILE A 256 -53.61 -13.58 26.28
CA ILE A 256 -53.67 -13.28 27.71
C ILE A 256 -54.73 -12.21 28.00
N GLN A 257 -54.79 -11.14 27.18
CA GLN A 257 -55.85 -10.13 27.27
C GLN A 257 -57.24 -10.73 27.18
N HIS A 258 -57.42 -11.72 26.29
CA HIS A 258 -58.73 -12.33 26.09
C HIS A 258 -59.14 -13.25 27.24
N LEU A 259 -58.23 -14.08 27.75
CA LEU A 259 -58.53 -15.01 28.84
C LEU A 259 -58.72 -14.28 30.18
N GLU A 260 -57.95 -13.22 30.44
CA GLU A 260 -58.05 -12.43 31.69
C GLU A 260 -59.34 -11.59 31.80
N ARG A 261 -60.15 -11.49 30.74
CA ARG A 261 -61.51 -10.89 30.81
C ARG A 261 -62.44 -11.60 31.80
N ALA A 262 -62.16 -12.85 32.14
CA ALA A 262 -62.94 -13.62 33.11
C ALA A 262 -62.53 -13.39 34.58
N GLY A 263 -61.44 -12.66 34.81
CA GLY A 263 -60.83 -12.43 36.12
C GLY A 263 -60.49 -10.96 36.29
N GLU A 264 -59.22 -10.57 36.17
CA GLU A 264 -58.84 -9.17 36.27
C GLU A 264 -58.83 -8.55 34.87
N ASN A 265 -59.77 -7.65 34.56
CA ASN A 265 -59.92 -7.05 33.22
C ASN A 265 -58.67 -6.26 32.78
N LEU A 266 -57.67 -6.95 32.22
CA LEU A 266 -56.44 -6.35 31.74
C LEU A 266 -56.66 -5.60 30.41
N SER A 267 -56.13 -4.38 30.36
CA SER A 267 -56.01 -3.61 29.12
C SER A 267 -55.05 -4.29 28.14
N LEU A 268 -55.16 -3.96 26.85
CA LEU A 268 -54.21 -4.46 25.84
C LEU A 268 -52.76 -4.05 26.15
N LEU A 269 -52.55 -2.84 26.67
CA LEU A 269 -51.21 -2.34 27.01
C LEU A 269 -50.62 -3.08 28.22
N THR A 270 -51.41 -3.34 29.26
CA THR A 270 -50.95 -4.10 30.45
C THR A 270 -50.67 -5.56 30.10
N SER A 271 -51.46 -6.16 29.20
CA SER A 271 -51.17 -7.50 28.68
C SER A 271 -49.88 -7.55 27.83
N PHE A 272 -49.58 -6.49 27.06
CA PHE A 272 -48.33 -6.36 26.32
C PHE A 272 -47.12 -6.23 27.23
N TYR A 273 -47.23 -5.37 28.24
CA TYR A 273 -46.23 -5.26 29.28
C TYR A 273 -45.97 -6.61 29.96
N PHE A 274 -47.02 -7.33 30.38
CA PHE A 274 -46.89 -8.66 30.98
C PHE A 274 -46.23 -9.68 30.04
N CYS A 275 -46.59 -9.72 28.76
CA CYS A 275 -45.97 -10.63 27.79
C CYS A 275 -44.48 -10.34 27.60
N ILE A 276 -44.10 -9.07 27.51
CA ILE A 276 -42.68 -8.70 27.37
C ILE A 276 -41.90 -9.08 28.63
N VAL A 277 -42.42 -8.76 29.82
CA VAL A 277 -41.76 -9.06 31.12
C VAL A 277 -41.60 -10.56 31.34
N THR A 278 -42.58 -11.36 30.92
CA THR A 278 -42.52 -12.83 31.00
C THR A 278 -41.57 -13.43 29.98
N PHE A 279 -41.60 -12.97 28.72
CA PHE A 279 -40.68 -13.44 27.68
C PHE A 279 -39.23 -13.02 27.92
N SER A 280 -38.99 -11.88 28.55
CA SER A 280 -37.67 -11.47 29.00
C SER A 280 -37.20 -12.19 30.26
N THR A 281 -38.00 -13.12 30.81
CA THR A 281 -37.72 -13.87 32.04
C THR A 281 -37.50 -13.01 33.29
N VAL A 282 -37.98 -11.75 33.27
CA VAL A 282 -37.80 -10.81 34.39
C VAL A 282 -38.78 -11.11 35.52
N GLY A 283 -40.06 -11.27 35.19
CA GLY A 283 -41.08 -11.74 36.12
C GLY A 283 -41.29 -10.87 37.37
N TYR A 284 -41.58 -9.57 37.19
CA TYR A 284 -41.81 -8.64 38.32
C TYR A 284 -42.93 -9.08 39.28
N GLY A 285 -43.94 -9.80 38.78
CA GLY A 285 -45.07 -10.27 39.59
C GLY A 285 -46.11 -9.20 39.92
N ASP A 286 -46.02 -8.02 39.30
CA ASP A 286 -46.96 -6.91 39.41
C ASP A 286 -48.27 -7.16 38.65
N VAL A 287 -48.19 -7.79 37.47
CA VAL A 287 -49.34 -8.33 36.74
C VAL A 287 -49.20 -9.85 36.68
N THR A 288 -50.21 -10.59 37.14
CA THR A 288 -50.17 -12.06 37.17
C THR A 288 -51.48 -12.68 36.72
N PRO A 289 -51.45 -13.83 36.01
CA PRO A 289 -52.65 -14.53 35.58
C PRO A 289 -53.28 -15.27 36.77
N LYS A 290 -54.53 -14.94 37.09
CA LYS A 290 -55.24 -15.53 38.24
C LYS A 290 -56.16 -16.68 37.86
N ILE A 291 -56.41 -16.89 36.56
CA ILE A 291 -57.44 -17.79 36.05
C ILE A 291 -56.80 -19.08 35.49
N TRP A 292 -57.46 -20.23 35.66
CA TRP A 292 -56.95 -21.52 35.19
C TRP A 292 -56.56 -21.54 33.68
N PRO A 293 -57.41 -21.13 32.72
CA PRO A 293 -57.04 -21.05 31.30
C PRO A 293 -55.87 -20.09 31.01
N SER A 294 -55.79 -18.94 31.68
CA SER A 294 -54.72 -17.98 31.45
C SER A 294 -53.38 -18.47 32.02
N GLN A 295 -53.38 -19.15 33.16
CA GLN A 295 -52.20 -19.84 33.71
C GLN A 295 -51.67 -20.89 32.76
N LEU A 296 -52.54 -21.75 32.21
CA LEU A 296 -52.14 -22.76 31.23
C LEU A 296 -51.55 -22.13 29.96
N LEU A 297 -52.19 -21.06 29.44
CA LEU A 297 -51.69 -20.34 28.28
C LEU A 297 -50.30 -19.74 28.56
N VAL A 298 -50.08 -19.16 29.75
CA VAL A 298 -48.79 -18.59 30.13
C VAL A 298 -47.70 -19.66 30.21
N VAL A 299 -47.98 -20.84 30.77
CA VAL A 299 -47.03 -21.97 30.77
C VAL A 299 -46.64 -22.37 29.34
N ILE A 300 -47.63 -22.53 28.44
CA ILE A 300 -47.40 -22.87 27.04
C ILE A 300 -46.56 -21.78 26.35
N MET A 301 -46.92 -20.50 26.54
CA MET A 301 -46.24 -19.37 25.93
C MET A 301 -44.81 -19.20 26.45
N ILE A 302 -44.53 -19.50 27.74
CA ILE A 302 -43.18 -19.54 28.29
C ILE A 302 -42.35 -20.65 27.60
N CYS A 303 -42.88 -21.86 27.48
CA CYS A 303 -42.19 -22.96 26.79
C CYS A 303 -41.87 -22.60 25.32
N VAL A 304 -42.83 -22.03 24.60
CA VAL A 304 -42.64 -21.59 23.21
C VAL A 304 -41.63 -20.45 23.13
N ALA A 305 -41.73 -19.44 24.01
CA ALA A 305 -40.84 -18.28 24.02
C ALA A 305 -39.40 -18.66 24.35
N LEU A 306 -39.17 -19.53 25.35
CA LEU A 306 -37.82 -19.97 25.75
C LEU A 306 -37.10 -20.77 24.66
N VAL A 307 -37.85 -21.48 23.79
CA VAL A 307 -37.25 -22.19 22.65
C VAL A 307 -37.06 -21.27 21.45
N VAL A 308 -38.08 -20.48 21.10
CA VAL A 308 -38.09 -19.70 19.85
C VAL A 308 -37.28 -18.42 19.97
N LEU A 309 -37.42 -17.64 21.05
CA LEU A 309 -36.81 -16.31 21.13
C LEU A 309 -35.27 -16.35 21.10
N PRO A 310 -34.57 -17.21 21.86
CA PRO A 310 -33.10 -17.24 21.82
C PRO A 310 -32.57 -17.55 20.42
N LEU A 311 -33.12 -18.57 19.76
CA LEU A 311 -32.73 -18.94 18.39
C LEU A 311 -32.97 -17.80 17.39
N GLN A 312 -34.12 -17.13 17.48
CA GLN A 312 -34.45 -16.03 16.59
C GLN A 312 -33.55 -14.81 16.83
N PHE A 313 -33.21 -14.49 18.09
CA PHE A 313 -32.30 -13.39 18.40
C PHE A 313 -30.87 -13.68 17.96
N GLU A 314 -30.34 -14.88 18.19
CA GLU A 314 -29.00 -15.26 17.73
C GLU A 314 -28.89 -15.20 16.21
N GLU A 315 -29.87 -15.75 15.49
CA GLU A 315 -29.91 -15.69 14.02
C GLU A 315 -30.04 -14.24 13.51
N LEU A 316 -30.89 -13.44 14.15
CA LEU A 316 -31.05 -12.02 13.83
C LEU A 316 -29.75 -11.23 14.03
N VAL A 317 -29.09 -11.43 15.16
CA VAL A 317 -27.81 -10.77 15.49
C VAL A 317 -26.72 -11.24 14.54
N TYR A 318 -26.65 -12.53 14.24
CA TYR A 318 -25.70 -13.08 13.28
C TYR A 318 -25.85 -12.45 11.89
N LEU A 319 -27.07 -12.45 11.32
CA LEU A 319 -27.33 -11.85 10.00
C LEU A 319 -27.09 -10.34 9.99
N TRP A 320 -27.42 -9.65 11.09
CA TRP A 320 -27.15 -8.21 11.23
C TRP A 320 -25.65 -7.92 11.29
N MET A 321 -24.89 -8.68 12.08
CA MET A 321 -23.43 -8.55 12.17
C MET A 321 -22.76 -8.89 10.84
N GLU A 322 -23.19 -9.96 10.17
CA GLU A 322 -22.64 -10.39 8.89
C GLU A 322 -22.83 -9.31 7.81
N ARG A 323 -24.00 -8.65 7.81
CA ARG A 323 -24.24 -7.50 6.94
C ARG A 323 -23.32 -6.32 7.24
N GLN A 324 -23.01 -6.07 8.51
CA GLN A 324 -22.05 -5.01 8.88
C GLN A 324 -20.62 -5.36 8.45
N LYS A 325 -20.21 -6.62 8.60
CA LYS A 325 -18.89 -7.11 8.19
C LYS A 325 -18.70 -7.11 6.67
N SER A 326 -19.71 -7.55 5.92
CA SER A 326 -19.67 -7.62 4.45
C SER A 326 -19.67 -6.24 3.76
N GLY A 327 -19.85 -5.18 4.54
CA GLY A 327 -19.95 -3.82 4.02
C GLY A 327 -21.27 -3.59 3.28
N GLY A 328 -21.73 -2.35 3.30
CA GLY A 328 -22.98 -1.96 2.64
C GLY A 328 -22.88 -1.92 1.11
N ASN A 329 -23.67 -1.03 0.51
CA ASN A 329 -23.53 -0.65 -0.90
C ASN A 329 -23.17 0.82 -0.95
N TYR A 330 -22.30 1.21 -1.88
CA TYR A 330 -22.10 2.61 -2.18
C TYR A 330 -23.34 3.14 -2.89
N SER A 331 -24.01 4.12 -2.27
CA SER A 331 -25.32 4.55 -2.71
C SER A 331 -25.24 5.30 -4.04
N ARG A 332 -26.24 5.12 -4.90
CA ARG A 332 -26.28 5.78 -6.21
C ARG A 332 -26.38 7.31 -6.09
N HIS A 333 -27.11 7.82 -5.11
CA HIS A 333 -27.22 9.26 -4.89
C HIS A 333 -25.84 9.86 -4.58
N ARG A 334 -25.10 9.21 -3.66
CA ARG A 334 -23.75 9.62 -3.30
C ARG A 334 -22.79 9.58 -4.49
N ALA A 335 -22.80 8.50 -5.26
CA ALA A 335 -21.94 8.35 -6.45
C ALA A 335 -22.19 9.38 -7.57
N GLN A 336 -23.35 10.04 -7.58
CA GLN A 336 -23.67 11.07 -8.57
C GLN A 336 -23.31 12.48 -8.08
N THR A 337 -23.33 12.71 -6.76
CA THR A 337 -23.05 14.02 -6.17
C THR A 337 -21.60 14.18 -5.77
N GLU A 338 -20.97 13.11 -5.31
CA GLU A 338 -19.62 13.09 -4.78
C GLU A 338 -18.72 12.24 -5.67
N LYS A 339 -17.44 12.61 -5.72
CA LYS A 339 -16.43 11.89 -6.47
C LYS A 339 -15.88 10.75 -5.62
N HIS A 340 -15.77 9.57 -6.21
CA HIS A 340 -15.17 8.42 -5.54
C HIS A 340 -14.14 7.73 -6.42
N VAL A 341 -13.20 7.08 -5.73
CA VAL A 341 -12.15 6.25 -6.30
C VAL A 341 -12.27 4.87 -5.68
N VAL A 342 -12.01 3.82 -6.47
CA VAL A 342 -12.12 2.44 -6.00
C VAL A 342 -10.75 1.79 -5.91
N LEU A 343 -10.46 1.19 -4.76
CA LEU A 343 -9.24 0.46 -4.46
C LEU A 343 -9.53 -1.04 -4.42
N CYS A 344 -9.02 -1.78 -5.40
CA CYS A 344 -9.16 -3.23 -5.52
C CYS A 344 -7.89 -3.93 -5.04
N VAL A 345 -8.02 -4.77 -4.00
CA VAL A 345 -6.88 -5.48 -3.39
C VAL A 345 -7.29 -6.91 -3.00
N SER A 346 -6.33 -7.83 -2.91
CA SER A 346 -6.55 -9.23 -2.46
C SER A 346 -6.67 -9.34 -0.94
N SER A 347 -5.72 -8.74 -0.22
CA SER A 347 -5.70 -8.64 1.24
C SER A 347 -5.12 -7.29 1.64
N LEU A 348 -5.74 -6.65 2.63
CA LEU A 348 -5.44 -5.28 3.00
C LEU A 348 -4.71 -5.24 4.34
N LYS A 349 -3.41 -4.93 4.30
CA LYS A 349 -2.58 -4.67 5.49
C LYS A 349 -2.68 -3.19 5.90
N ILE A 350 -2.38 -2.91 7.18
CA ILE A 350 -2.36 -1.53 7.71
C ILE A 350 -1.36 -0.66 6.94
N ASP A 351 -0.14 -1.17 6.75
CA ASP A 351 0.95 -0.40 6.12
C ASP A 351 0.54 0.09 4.74
N LEU A 352 0.00 -0.82 3.92
CA LEU A 352 -0.49 -0.51 2.58
C LEU A 352 -1.61 0.55 2.59
N LEU A 353 -2.58 0.39 3.50
CA LEU A 353 -3.72 1.31 3.58
C LEU A 353 -3.28 2.69 4.08
N MET A 354 -2.43 2.74 5.10
CA MET A 354 -1.94 3.99 5.67
C MET A 354 -1.10 4.77 4.65
N ASP A 355 -0.18 4.09 3.97
CA ASP A 355 0.65 4.70 2.92
C ASP A 355 -0.24 5.24 1.78
N PHE A 356 -1.27 4.49 1.38
CA PHE A 356 -2.24 4.94 0.38
C PHE A 356 -3.06 6.16 0.85
N LEU A 357 -3.68 6.09 2.03
CA LEU A 357 -4.56 7.16 2.52
C LEU A 357 -3.79 8.44 2.81
N ASN A 358 -2.60 8.33 3.40
CA ASN A 358 -1.76 9.48 3.73
C ASN A 358 -1.28 10.18 2.46
N GLU A 359 -0.84 9.44 1.45
CA GLU A 359 -0.42 9.99 0.15
C GLU A 359 -1.61 10.59 -0.62
N PHE A 360 -2.73 9.87 -0.69
CA PHE A 360 -3.92 10.32 -1.42
C PHE A 360 -4.53 11.60 -0.82
N TYR A 361 -4.67 11.68 0.51
CA TYR A 361 -5.27 12.87 1.15
C TYR A 361 -4.27 13.98 1.48
N ALA A 362 -2.98 13.81 1.19
CA ALA A 362 -1.99 14.88 1.34
C ALA A 362 -2.29 16.07 0.40
N HIS A 363 -2.80 15.78 -0.80
CA HIS A 363 -3.15 16.77 -1.80
C HIS A 363 -4.45 17.52 -1.45
N PRO A 364 -4.47 18.86 -1.50
CA PRO A 364 -5.64 19.64 -1.08
C PRO A 364 -6.87 19.41 -1.99
N ARG A 365 -6.66 19.10 -3.27
CA ARG A 365 -7.76 18.82 -4.22
C ARG A 365 -8.45 17.48 -3.98
N LEU A 366 -7.80 16.56 -3.26
CA LEU A 366 -8.28 15.21 -3.01
C LEU A 366 -9.05 15.06 -1.69
N GLN A 367 -9.16 16.12 -0.89
CA GLN A 367 -9.78 16.05 0.44
C GLN A 367 -11.28 15.73 0.43
N ASP A 368 -11.96 16.04 -0.69
CA ASP A 368 -13.40 15.83 -0.88
C ASP A 368 -13.74 14.47 -1.54
N TYR A 369 -12.72 13.68 -1.89
CA TYR A 369 -12.90 12.38 -2.53
C TYR A 369 -13.24 11.29 -1.52
N TYR A 370 -14.05 10.32 -1.95
CA TYR A 370 -14.31 9.10 -1.20
C TYR A 370 -13.45 7.95 -1.74
N VAL A 371 -12.87 7.18 -0.83
CA VAL A 371 -12.12 5.95 -1.17
C VAL A 371 -13.00 4.75 -0.85
N VAL A 372 -13.40 4.01 -1.87
CA VAL A 372 -14.16 2.77 -1.73
C VAL A 372 -13.21 1.59 -1.89
N ILE A 373 -13.11 0.73 -0.87
CA ILE A 373 -12.23 -0.44 -0.90
C ILE A 373 -13.05 -1.66 -1.31
N LEU A 374 -12.58 -2.41 -2.31
CA LEU A 374 -13.08 -3.72 -2.70
C LEU A 374 -12.03 -4.78 -2.35
N CYS A 375 -12.32 -5.61 -1.37
CA CYS A 375 -11.45 -6.68 -0.91
C CYS A 375 -12.26 -7.98 -0.70
N PRO A 376 -11.81 -9.16 -1.19
CA PRO A 376 -12.54 -10.42 -1.00
C PRO A 376 -12.45 -10.94 0.44
N THR A 377 -11.34 -10.66 1.12
CA THR A 377 -11.08 -11.03 2.52
C THR A 377 -11.95 -10.17 3.45
N GLU A 378 -12.20 -10.62 4.67
CA GLU A 378 -12.86 -9.80 5.70
C GLU A 378 -11.94 -8.66 6.20
N MET A 379 -12.53 -7.71 6.91
CA MET A 379 -11.80 -6.58 7.50
C MET A 379 -11.02 -7.02 8.74
N ASP A 380 -9.69 -6.92 8.68
CA ASP A 380 -8.81 -7.17 9.82
C ASP A 380 -9.11 -6.24 11.01
N VAL A 381 -8.89 -6.76 12.23
CA VAL A 381 -9.12 -6.02 13.50
C VAL A 381 -8.33 -4.71 13.55
N GLN A 382 -7.14 -4.70 12.97
CA GLN A 382 -6.29 -3.52 12.95
C GLN A 382 -6.79 -2.47 11.95
N VAL A 383 -7.14 -2.90 10.74
CA VAL A 383 -7.73 -2.03 9.71
C VAL A 383 -9.04 -1.43 10.20
N ARG A 384 -9.85 -2.20 10.94
CA ARG A 384 -11.09 -1.71 11.55
C ARG A 384 -10.84 -0.55 12.51
N ARG A 385 -9.77 -0.60 13.31
CA ARG A 385 -9.39 0.52 14.21
C ARG A 385 -9.00 1.77 13.43
N VAL A 386 -8.27 1.60 12.33
CA VAL A 386 -7.93 2.69 11.41
C VAL A 386 -9.21 3.32 10.86
N LEU A 387 -10.09 2.53 10.25
CA LEU A 387 -11.32 3.04 9.63
C LEU A 387 -12.31 3.67 10.62
N GLN A 388 -12.18 3.42 11.92
CA GLN A 388 -12.99 4.07 12.96
C GLN A 388 -12.53 5.49 13.31
N ILE A 389 -11.31 5.89 12.92
CA ILE A 389 -10.79 7.23 13.18
C ILE A 389 -11.67 8.28 12.47
N PRO A 390 -12.07 9.39 13.14
CA PRO A 390 -13.01 10.36 12.58
C PRO A 390 -12.63 10.94 11.21
N LEU A 391 -11.33 11.04 10.91
CA LEU A 391 -10.82 11.50 9.62
C LEU A 391 -11.16 10.53 8.48
N TRP A 392 -11.05 9.22 8.72
CA TRP A 392 -11.21 8.19 7.70
C TRP A 392 -12.61 7.57 7.70
N SER A 393 -13.33 7.58 8.82
CA SER A 393 -14.67 7.00 8.92
C SER A 393 -15.69 7.68 8.01
N GLN A 394 -15.49 8.96 7.71
CA GLN A 394 -16.33 9.70 6.76
C GLN A 394 -15.90 9.47 5.31
N ARG A 395 -14.60 9.26 5.05
CA ARG A 395 -14.01 9.29 3.71
C ARG A 395 -13.78 7.92 3.09
N VAL A 396 -13.56 6.91 3.91
CA VAL A 396 -13.18 5.56 3.49
C VAL A 396 -14.31 4.59 3.76
N ILE A 397 -14.72 3.85 2.74
CA ILE A 397 -15.82 2.89 2.81
C ILE A 397 -15.28 1.53 2.39
N TYR A 398 -15.26 0.59 3.33
CA TYR A 398 -14.85 -0.77 3.07
C TYR A 398 -16.03 -1.63 2.61
N LEU A 399 -15.89 -2.26 1.44
CA LEU A 399 -16.86 -3.19 0.86
C LEU A 399 -16.18 -4.55 0.66
N GLN A 400 -16.75 -5.60 1.28
CA GLN A 400 -16.28 -6.96 1.05
C GLN A 400 -16.80 -7.44 -0.31
N GLY A 401 -15.89 -7.81 -1.21
CA GLY A 401 -16.21 -8.22 -2.57
C GLY A 401 -14.98 -8.34 -3.46
N SER A 402 -15.10 -9.09 -4.56
CA SER A 402 -14.02 -9.26 -5.53
C SER A 402 -14.29 -8.42 -6.77
N ALA A 403 -13.26 -7.77 -7.30
CA ALA A 403 -13.35 -7.03 -8.56
C ALA A 403 -13.65 -7.91 -9.79
N LEU A 404 -13.55 -9.24 -9.65
CA LEU A 404 -13.90 -10.20 -10.72
C LEU A 404 -15.42 -10.39 -10.87
N LYS A 405 -16.22 -9.98 -9.88
CA LYS A 405 -17.68 -10.15 -9.88
C LYS A 405 -18.36 -8.83 -10.21
N ASP A 406 -19.12 -8.78 -11.28
CA ASP A 406 -19.89 -7.60 -11.70
C ASP A 406 -20.84 -7.08 -10.61
N GLN A 407 -21.35 -7.98 -9.77
CA GLN A 407 -22.21 -7.60 -8.64
C GLN A 407 -21.49 -6.70 -7.65
N ASP A 408 -20.22 -6.98 -7.36
CA ASP A 408 -19.41 -6.21 -6.41
C ASP A 408 -18.96 -4.89 -7.05
N LEU A 409 -18.65 -4.87 -8.35
CA LEU A 409 -18.39 -3.64 -9.10
C LEU A 409 -19.64 -2.72 -9.11
N MET A 410 -20.83 -3.30 -9.24
CA MET A 410 -22.11 -2.59 -9.13
C MET A 410 -22.39 -2.06 -7.71
N ARG A 411 -21.84 -2.70 -6.67
CA ARG A 411 -21.92 -2.23 -5.27
C ARG A 411 -20.97 -1.05 -5.03
N ALA A 412 -19.79 -1.05 -5.64
CA ALA A 412 -18.83 0.05 -5.59
C ALA A 412 -19.15 1.20 -6.56
N LYS A 413 -20.07 1.00 -7.53
CA LYS A 413 -20.41 1.99 -8.56
C LYS A 413 -19.20 2.42 -9.40
N MET A 414 -18.46 1.43 -9.90
CA MET A 414 -17.30 1.64 -10.77
C MET A 414 -17.62 2.48 -12.02
N ASP A 415 -18.86 2.38 -12.51
CA ASP A 415 -19.35 3.12 -13.67
C ASP A 415 -19.30 4.64 -13.50
N ASN A 416 -19.44 5.13 -12.27
CA ASN A 416 -19.34 6.56 -11.94
C ASN A 416 -18.02 6.92 -11.24
N GLY A 417 -17.12 5.95 -11.01
CA GLY A 417 -15.85 6.18 -10.32
C GLY A 417 -14.85 6.92 -11.20
N GLU A 418 -14.11 7.87 -10.63
CA GLU A 418 -13.11 8.65 -11.37
C GLU A 418 -11.83 7.87 -11.64
N ALA A 419 -11.51 6.86 -10.82
CA ALA A 419 -10.36 5.99 -11.00
C ALA A 419 -10.53 4.63 -10.32
N CYS A 420 -9.81 3.64 -10.84
CA CYS A 420 -9.68 2.32 -10.23
C CYS A 420 -8.20 1.97 -10.00
N PHE A 421 -7.84 1.78 -8.73
CA PHE A 421 -6.53 1.26 -8.33
C PHE A 421 -6.59 -0.25 -8.17
N ILE A 422 -5.69 -0.98 -8.81
CA ILE A 422 -5.51 -2.42 -8.65
C ILE A 422 -4.11 -2.67 -8.10
N LEU A 423 -4.05 -3.18 -6.87
CA LEU A 423 -2.79 -3.51 -6.20
C LEU A 423 -2.56 -5.03 -6.19
N SER A 424 -1.31 -5.42 -6.44
CA SER A 424 -0.88 -6.83 -6.41
C SER A 424 -0.51 -7.26 -4.98
N SER A 425 -0.77 -8.52 -4.62
CA SER A 425 -0.36 -9.09 -3.34
C SER A 425 1.13 -9.43 -3.37
N ARG A 426 1.93 -8.75 -2.55
CA ARG A 426 3.39 -9.02 -2.44
C ARG A 426 3.73 -10.31 -1.67
N ASN A 427 2.93 -10.66 -0.66
CA ASN A 427 3.23 -11.74 0.29
C ASN A 427 2.57 -13.07 -0.11
N GLU A 428 2.21 -13.22 -1.38
CA GLU A 428 1.62 -14.45 -1.90
C GLU A 428 2.73 -15.46 -2.24
N VAL A 429 2.51 -16.74 -1.99
CA VAL A 429 3.52 -17.80 -2.18
C VAL A 429 3.98 -17.88 -3.64
N ASP A 430 3.07 -17.64 -4.58
CA ASP A 430 3.40 -17.55 -6.01
C ASP A 430 3.09 -16.15 -6.55
N ARG A 431 4.16 -15.40 -6.85
CA ARG A 431 4.08 -14.06 -7.45
C ARG A 431 3.43 -14.07 -8.83
N THR A 432 3.59 -15.16 -9.57
CA THR A 432 3.06 -15.26 -10.93
C THR A 432 1.54 -15.40 -10.88
N ALA A 433 1.01 -16.22 -9.96
CA ALA A 433 -0.42 -16.31 -9.69
C ALA A 433 -1.02 -14.96 -9.22
N ALA A 434 -0.31 -14.22 -8.37
CA ALA A 434 -0.73 -12.89 -7.91
C ALA A 434 -0.89 -11.91 -9.09
N ASP A 435 0.10 -11.85 -9.99
CA ASP A 435 0.03 -11.02 -11.21
C ASP A 435 -1.07 -11.48 -12.18
N HIS A 436 -1.26 -12.79 -12.37
CA HIS A 436 -2.37 -13.28 -13.18
C HIS A 436 -3.72 -12.85 -12.61
N GLN A 437 -3.85 -12.79 -11.28
CA GLN A 437 -5.07 -12.29 -10.64
C GLN A 437 -5.27 -10.79 -10.89
N THR A 438 -4.22 -9.98 -10.87
CA THR A 438 -4.33 -8.53 -11.18
C THR A 438 -4.67 -8.28 -12.64
N ILE A 439 -4.11 -9.06 -13.58
CA ILE A 439 -4.46 -9.02 -15.00
C ILE A 439 -5.96 -9.30 -15.20
N LEU A 440 -6.47 -10.36 -14.56
CA LEU A 440 -7.90 -10.72 -14.66
C LEU A 440 -8.81 -9.64 -14.05
N ARG A 441 -8.39 -9.00 -12.95
CA ARG A 441 -9.11 -7.85 -12.36
C ARG A 441 -9.12 -6.66 -13.32
N ALA A 442 -8.00 -6.39 -13.97
CA ALA A 442 -7.89 -5.31 -14.94
C ALA A 442 -8.84 -5.51 -16.12
N TRP A 443 -8.93 -6.73 -16.66
CA TRP A 443 -9.91 -7.07 -17.70
C TRP A 443 -11.35 -6.95 -17.20
N ALA A 444 -11.68 -7.52 -16.05
CA ALA A 444 -13.04 -7.43 -15.50
C ALA A 444 -13.50 -5.98 -15.30
N VAL A 445 -12.62 -5.11 -14.78
CA VAL A 445 -12.92 -3.68 -14.62
C VAL A 445 -13.05 -2.99 -15.98
N LYS A 446 -12.18 -3.28 -16.95
CA LYS A 446 -12.22 -2.64 -18.27
C LYS A 446 -13.46 -3.06 -19.07
N ASP A 447 -13.85 -4.32 -18.97
CA ASP A 447 -15.06 -4.86 -19.59
C ASP A 447 -16.33 -4.24 -18.99
N PHE A 448 -16.34 -4.02 -17.67
CA PHE A 448 -17.48 -3.43 -16.96
C PHE A 448 -17.57 -1.90 -17.11
N ALA A 449 -16.45 -1.18 -16.96
CA ALA A 449 -16.35 0.29 -16.97
C ALA A 449 -15.17 0.75 -17.85
N PRO A 450 -15.34 0.79 -19.19
CA PRO A 450 -14.24 1.07 -20.11
C PRO A 450 -13.69 2.50 -20.03
N ASN A 451 -14.51 3.46 -19.57
CA ASN A 451 -14.16 4.87 -19.44
C ASN A 451 -13.37 5.19 -18.17
N CYS A 452 -13.33 4.28 -17.19
CA CYS A 452 -12.62 4.50 -15.94
C CYS A 452 -11.11 4.33 -16.17
N PRO A 453 -10.26 5.31 -15.80
CA PRO A 453 -8.82 5.18 -15.91
C PRO A 453 -8.31 4.14 -14.92
N LEU A 454 -7.42 3.27 -15.40
CA LEU A 454 -6.96 2.11 -14.67
C LEU A 454 -5.51 2.29 -14.21
N TYR A 455 -5.29 2.19 -12.91
CA TYR A 455 -3.99 2.31 -12.25
C TYR A 455 -3.60 0.95 -11.70
N VAL A 456 -2.61 0.29 -12.32
CA VAL A 456 -2.29 -1.11 -12.01
C VAL A 456 -0.85 -1.25 -11.54
N GLN A 457 -0.70 -2.00 -10.45
CA GLN A 457 0.57 -2.49 -9.93
C GLN A 457 0.79 -3.96 -10.34
N ILE A 458 1.98 -4.27 -10.84
CA ILE A 458 2.39 -5.62 -11.26
C ILE A 458 3.78 -5.90 -10.68
N LEU A 459 4.02 -7.13 -10.27
CA LEU A 459 5.29 -7.55 -9.68
C LEU A 459 6.34 -7.78 -10.78
N LYS A 460 6.09 -8.73 -11.69
CA LYS A 460 7.03 -9.17 -12.73
C LYS A 460 6.92 -8.36 -14.04
N PRO A 461 8.04 -8.12 -14.75
CA PRO A 461 8.05 -7.35 -15.99
C PRO A 461 7.35 -8.04 -17.16
N GLU A 462 7.37 -9.38 -17.21
CA GLU A 462 6.74 -10.14 -18.30
C GLU A 462 5.22 -9.95 -18.37
N ASN A 463 4.59 -9.82 -17.19
CA ASN A 463 3.15 -9.64 -17.04
C ASN A 463 2.68 -8.22 -17.44
N LYS A 464 3.61 -7.25 -17.51
CA LYS A 464 3.33 -5.86 -17.89
C LYS A 464 2.68 -5.75 -19.27
N PHE A 465 3.07 -6.60 -20.22
CA PHE A 465 2.53 -6.58 -21.57
C PHE A 465 1.01 -6.81 -21.59
N HIS A 466 0.51 -7.73 -20.76
CA HIS A 466 -0.92 -8.07 -20.71
C HIS A 466 -1.79 -6.92 -20.23
N VAL A 467 -1.25 -5.98 -19.46
CA VAL A 467 -1.96 -4.82 -18.90
C VAL A 467 -1.51 -3.50 -19.54
N LYS A 468 -0.79 -3.55 -20.67
CA LYS A 468 -0.35 -2.34 -21.38
C LYS A 468 -1.49 -1.46 -21.90
N PHE A 469 -2.71 -2.00 -21.97
CA PHE A 469 -3.92 -1.24 -22.30
C PHE A 469 -4.40 -0.33 -21.16
N ALA A 470 -3.93 -0.53 -19.93
CA ALA A 470 -4.21 0.36 -18.80
C ALA A 470 -3.45 1.68 -18.97
N ASP A 471 -4.04 2.75 -18.46
CA ASP A 471 -3.50 4.10 -18.58
C ASP A 471 -2.16 4.25 -17.86
N HIS A 472 -2.06 3.69 -16.64
CA HIS A 472 -0.88 3.78 -15.79
C HIS A 472 -0.50 2.42 -15.21
N VAL A 473 0.73 1.97 -15.52
CA VAL A 473 1.26 0.68 -15.05
C VAL A 473 2.61 0.87 -14.38
N VAL A 474 2.69 0.47 -13.11
CA VAL A 474 3.93 0.42 -12.33
C VAL A 474 4.34 -1.04 -12.17
N CYS A 475 5.51 -1.37 -12.72
CA CYS A 475 6.13 -2.68 -12.52
C CYS A 475 7.18 -2.55 -11.42
N GLU A 476 7.01 -3.31 -10.34
CA GLU A 476 7.87 -3.23 -9.16
C GLU A 476 9.30 -3.66 -9.48
N GLU A 477 9.50 -4.81 -10.14
CA GLU A 477 10.84 -5.32 -10.44
C GLU A 477 11.62 -4.39 -11.37
N GLU A 478 11.01 -3.80 -12.40
CA GLU A 478 11.67 -2.83 -13.28
C GLU A 478 12.25 -1.66 -12.49
N CYS A 479 11.42 -1.01 -11.67
CA CYS A 479 11.82 0.15 -10.88
C CYS A 479 12.82 -0.23 -9.78
N LYS A 480 12.60 -1.35 -9.08
CA LYS A 480 13.48 -1.88 -8.03
C LYS A 480 14.89 -2.11 -8.55
N TYR A 481 15.04 -2.90 -9.60
CA TYR A 481 16.36 -3.25 -10.13
C TYR A 481 17.06 -2.04 -10.76
N ALA A 482 16.32 -1.11 -11.38
CA ALA A 482 16.90 0.14 -11.87
C ALA A 482 17.42 1.05 -10.73
N MET A 483 16.73 1.11 -9.60
CA MET A 483 17.20 1.86 -8.43
C MET A 483 18.46 1.25 -7.82
N LEU A 484 18.48 -0.08 -7.65
CA LEU A 484 19.66 -0.78 -7.15
C LEU A 484 20.86 -0.61 -8.08
N ALA A 485 20.63 -0.66 -9.39
CA ALA A 485 21.65 -0.41 -10.40
C ALA A 485 22.22 1.01 -10.30
N LEU A 486 21.35 2.02 -10.24
CA LEU A 486 21.80 3.41 -10.14
C LEU A 486 22.49 3.70 -8.82
N ASN A 487 22.13 3.04 -7.71
CA ASN A 487 22.87 3.14 -6.44
C ASN A 487 24.34 2.75 -6.56
N CYS A 488 24.71 1.85 -7.49
CA CYS A 488 26.11 1.48 -7.74
C CYS A 488 26.92 2.57 -8.46
N ILE A 489 26.25 3.53 -9.11
CA ILE A 489 26.90 4.66 -9.83
C ILE A 489 26.75 5.94 -9.01
N CYS A 490 25.52 6.29 -8.70
CA CYS A 490 25.12 7.46 -7.94
C CYS A 490 24.66 6.97 -6.56
N PRO A 491 25.41 7.25 -5.47
CA PRO A 491 25.04 6.77 -4.15
C PRO A 491 23.63 7.26 -3.79
N ALA A 492 22.86 6.47 -3.03
CA ALA A 492 21.55 6.86 -2.49
C ALA A 492 20.50 7.42 -3.49
N THR A 493 20.56 6.99 -4.75
CA THR A 493 19.52 7.31 -5.76
C THR A 493 18.16 6.75 -5.34
N SER A 494 18.12 5.57 -4.71
CA SER A 494 16.91 4.99 -4.15
C SER A 494 16.21 5.93 -3.16
N THR A 495 16.99 6.58 -2.27
CA THR A 495 16.49 7.55 -1.29
C THR A 495 16.04 8.83 -1.99
N LEU A 496 16.81 9.33 -2.96
CA LEU A 496 16.45 10.50 -3.77
C LEU A 496 15.07 10.34 -4.43
N ILE A 497 14.84 9.23 -5.13
CA ILE A 497 13.56 9.00 -5.80
C ILE A 497 12.44 8.77 -4.78
N THR A 498 12.68 8.01 -3.72
CA THR A 498 11.68 7.77 -2.66
C THR A 498 11.17 9.08 -2.06
N LEU A 499 12.06 10.01 -1.72
CA LEU A 499 11.65 11.29 -1.15
C LEU A 499 10.89 12.18 -2.15
N LEU A 500 11.16 12.07 -3.45
CA LEU A 500 10.46 12.85 -4.49
C LEU A 500 9.03 12.35 -4.78
N VAL A 501 8.79 11.04 -4.64
CA VAL A 501 7.48 10.42 -4.91
C VAL A 501 6.55 10.49 -3.69
N HIS A 502 7.11 10.55 -2.49
CA HIS A 502 6.33 10.74 -1.26
C HIS A 502 6.00 12.20 -1.06
N THR A 503 4.71 12.52 -0.89
CA THR A 503 4.30 13.88 -0.59
C THR A 503 4.61 14.23 0.87
N SER A 504 5.40 15.27 1.10
CA SER A 504 5.63 15.81 2.45
C SER A 504 5.63 17.35 2.43
N ARG A 505 5.42 17.97 3.60
CA ARG A 505 5.23 19.44 3.71
C ARG A 505 6.50 20.21 4.09
N GLY A 506 7.63 19.52 4.25
CA GLY A 506 8.92 20.11 4.65
C GLY A 506 8.97 20.65 6.09
N GLN A 507 8.07 20.20 6.96
CA GLN A 507 8.03 20.54 8.39
C GLN A 507 8.61 19.44 9.29
N GLU A 508 9.03 18.33 8.69
CA GLU A 508 9.54 17.15 9.38
C GLU A 508 10.89 17.47 10.04
N GLY A 509 11.10 17.00 11.27
CA GLY A 509 12.38 17.13 11.98
C GLY A 509 12.76 18.56 12.39
N GLN A 510 11.87 19.56 12.27
CA GLN A 510 12.19 20.94 12.65
C GLN A 510 12.43 21.12 14.16
N GLU A 511 11.84 20.27 14.99
CA GLU A 511 12.05 20.26 16.44
C GLU A 511 13.37 19.59 16.87
N SER A 512 14.08 18.94 15.95
CA SER A 512 15.33 18.27 16.27
C SER A 512 16.48 19.26 16.53
N PRO A 513 17.40 18.93 17.45
CA PRO A 513 18.54 19.81 17.74
C PRO A 513 19.56 19.84 16.59
N GLU A 514 19.67 18.74 15.84
CA GLU A 514 20.71 18.55 14.82
C GLU A 514 20.43 19.39 13.57
N GLN A 515 21.50 19.95 12.98
CA GLN A 515 21.38 20.81 11.80
C GLN A 515 21.04 20.01 10.55
N TRP A 516 21.67 18.84 10.38
CA TRP A 516 21.42 17.98 9.22
C TRP A 516 19.99 17.47 9.21
N GLN A 517 19.43 17.06 10.36
CA GLN A 517 18.04 16.55 10.46
C GLN A 517 17.03 17.62 10.04
N ARG A 518 17.20 18.86 10.50
CA ARG A 518 16.35 19.99 10.11
C ARG A 518 16.42 20.32 8.63
N MET A 519 17.63 20.32 8.06
CA MET A 519 17.81 20.60 6.63
C MET A 519 17.30 19.44 5.77
N TYR A 520 17.55 18.21 6.18
CA TYR A 520 17.10 16.99 5.53
C TYR A 520 15.58 16.88 5.52
N GLY A 521 14.91 17.03 6.68
CA GLY A 521 13.45 17.02 6.75
C GLY A 521 12.79 18.18 6.01
N ARG A 522 13.47 19.32 5.87
CA ARG A 522 13.00 20.41 4.98
C ARG A 522 13.14 20.05 3.50
N CYS A 523 14.28 19.48 3.10
CA CYS A 523 14.56 19.11 1.71
C CYS A 523 13.79 17.87 1.26
N SER A 524 13.37 17.01 2.18
CA SER A 524 12.40 15.92 1.96
C SER A 524 11.06 16.43 1.42
N GLY A 525 10.67 17.65 1.81
CA GLY A 525 9.48 18.34 1.31
C GLY A 525 9.46 18.59 -0.20
N ASN A 526 10.57 18.41 -0.90
CA ASN A 526 10.65 18.68 -2.32
C ASN A 526 9.89 17.66 -3.15
N GLU A 527 9.03 18.15 -4.04
CA GLU A 527 8.19 17.34 -4.89
C GLU A 527 8.29 17.84 -6.35
N VAL A 528 8.01 16.94 -7.31
CA VAL A 528 8.00 17.28 -8.73
C VAL A 528 6.65 17.86 -9.16
N TYR A 529 6.65 19.07 -9.70
CA TYR A 529 5.48 19.75 -10.24
C TYR A 529 5.63 20.06 -11.73
N HIS A 530 4.52 20.36 -12.39
CA HIS A 530 4.48 20.84 -13.76
C HIS A 530 3.68 22.14 -13.83
N ILE A 531 4.09 23.05 -14.72
CA ILE A 531 3.32 24.23 -15.06
C ILE A 531 3.63 24.67 -16.49
N ARG A 532 2.66 25.30 -17.15
CA ARG A 532 2.89 25.96 -18.44
C ARG A 532 3.68 27.25 -18.25
N MET A 533 4.60 27.52 -19.17
CA MET A 533 5.49 28.67 -19.12
C MET A 533 4.73 30.01 -19.03
N GLY A 534 3.77 30.25 -19.91
CA GLY A 534 2.99 31.51 -19.94
C GLY A 534 2.17 31.77 -18.67
N ASP A 535 1.65 30.69 -18.07
CA ASP A 535 0.84 30.75 -16.85
C ASP A 535 1.68 30.97 -15.59
N SER A 536 2.94 30.50 -15.62
CA SER A 536 3.85 30.59 -14.49
C SER A 536 4.25 32.03 -14.16
N LYS A 537 4.42 32.32 -12.87
CA LYS A 537 5.06 33.56 -12.40
C LYS A 537 6.56 33.36 -12.23
N PHE A 538 7.00 32.12 -12.02
CA PHE A 538 8.42 31.77 -11.95
C PHE A 538 9.14 31.96 -13.29
N PHE A 539 8.54 31.51 -14.39
CA PHE A 539 9.27 31.35 -15.65
C PHE A 539 8.85 32.28 -16.79
N ARG A 540 7.77 33.05 -16.64
CA ARG A 540 7.28 33.99 -17.67
C ARG A 540 8.33 34.98 -18.17
N GLU A 541 9.23 35.44 -17.29
CA GLU A 541 10.32 36.36 -17.66
C GLU A 541 11.39 35.71 -18.56
N TYR A 542 11.36 34.38 -18.72
CA TYR A 542 12.37 33.61 -19.46
C TYR A 542 11.87 33.05 -20.80
N GLU A 543 10.73 33.54 -21.31
CA GLU A 543 10.30 33.23 -22.67
C GLU A 543 11.36 33.68 -23.69
N GLY A 544 11.66 32.82 -24.68
CA GLY A 544 12.70 33.09 -25.68
C GLY A 544 14.14 32.93 -25.17
N LYS A 545 14.35 32.56 -23.90
CA LYS A 545 15.67 32.19 -23.36
C LYS A 545 15.88 30.67 -23.44
N SER A 546 17.13 30.25 -23.29
CA SER A 546 17.47 28.83 -23.24
C SER A 546 16.99 28.18 -21.93
N PHE A 547 16.72 26.87 -21.99
CA PHE A 547 16.32 26.09 -20.82
C PHE A 547 17.33 26.18 -19.66
N THR A 548 18.63 26.09 -19.98
CA THR A 548 19.72 26.19 -18.99
C THR A 548 19.76 27.56 -18.32
N TYR A 549 19.56 28.64 -19.08
CA TYR A 549 19.49 29.99 -18.55
C TYR A 549 18.35 30.15 -17.55
N ALA A 550 17.14 29.69 -17.92
CA ALA A 550 15.97 29.74 -17.04
C ALA A 550 16.19 28.91 -15.76
N ALA A 551 16.82 27.73 -15.86
CA ALA A 551 17.08 26.86 -14.71
C ALA A 551 17.96 27.53 -13.65
N PHE A 552 19.06 28.16 -14.06
CA PHE A 552 19.95 28.85 -13.13
C PHE A 552 19.28 30.07 -12.47
N HIS A 553 18.58 30.89 -13.25
CA HIS A 553 17.94 32.08 -12.73
C HIS A 553 16.74 31.76 -11.82
N ALA A 554 15.98 30.71 -12.13
CA ALA A 554 14.91 30.21 -11.26
C ALA A 554 15.45 29.70 -9.92
N HIS A 555 16.55 28.94 -9.93
CA HIS A 555 17.17 28.45 -8.69
C HIS A 555 17.73 29.61 -7.86
N LYS A 556 18.43 30.56 -8.50
CA LYS A 556 19.03 31.70 -7.81
C LYS A 556 18.00 32.66 -7.21
N LYS A 557 16.88 32.92 -7.91
CA LYS A 557 15.85 33.90 -7.49
C LYS A 557 14.84 33.28 -6.53
N TYR A 558 14.34 32.08 -6.86
CA TYR A 558 13.22 31.44 -6.16
C TYR A 558 13.62 30.17 -5.39
N GLY A 559 14.79 29.59 -5.63
CA GLY A 559 15.17 28.28 -5.08
C GLY A 559 14.49 27.10 -5.78
N VAL A 560 14.02 27.29 -7.01
CA VAL A 560 13.29 26.27 -7.79
C VAL A 560 14.19 25.72 -8.89
N CYS A 561 14.34 24.39 -8.94
CA CYS A 561 15.17 23.73 -9.95
C CYS A 561 14.31 23.13 -11.08
N LEU A 562 14.66 23.38 -12.35
CA LEU A 562 14.02 22.78 -13.53
C LEU A 562 14.65 21.41 -13.85
N ILE A 563 13.83 20.41 -14.15
CA ILE A 563 14.28 19.04 -14.47
C ILE A 563 14.20 18.77 -15.97
N GLY A 564 13.11 19.22 -16.58
CA GLY A 564 12.80 18.92 -17.98
C GLY A 564 11.59 19.68 -18.47
N LEU A 565 11.20 19.40 -19.71
CA LEU A 565 10.09 20.07 -20.38
C LEU A 565 9.30 19.09 -21.25
N LYS A 566 8.06 19.47 -21.55
CA LYS A 566 7.19 18.80 -22.53
C LYS A 566 6.63 19.86 -23.48
N ARG A 567 6.84 19.64 -24.77
CA ARG A 567 6.24 20.46 -25.85
C ARG A 567 4.80 20.07 -26.08
N GLU A 568 4.02 20.95 -26.70
CA GLU A 568 2.66 20.62 -27.14
C GLU A 568 2.65 19.57 -28.26
N ASP A 569 3.59 19.67 -29.21
CA ASP A 569 3.67 18.77 -30.37
C ASP A 569 4.10 17.34 -30.00
N ASN A 570 4.99 17.21 -29.01
CA ASN A 570 5.55 15.93 -28.59
C ASN A 570 4.96 15.48 -27.25
N LYS A 571 4.36 14.28 -27.22
CA LYS A 571 3.84 13.70 -25.96
C LYS A 571 4.95 13.30 -24.97
N SER A 572 6.19 13.14 -25.43
CA SER A 572 7.33 12.71 -24.62
C SER A 572 7.92 13.85 -23.78
N ILE A 573 8.36 13.51 -22.57
CA ILE A 573 9.06 14.41 -21.66
C ILE A 573 10.55 14.38 -21.99
N LEU A 574 11.16 15.56 -22.12
CA LEU A 574 12.59 15.70 -22.37
C LEU A 574 13.27 16.15 -21.08
N LEU A 575 14.11 15.29 -20.51
CA LEU A 575 14.99 15.65 -19.39
C LEU A 575 16.19 16.44 -19.89
N ASN A 576 16.49 17.57 -19.25
CA ASN A 576 17.60 18.47 -19.59
C ASN A 576 18.03 18.50 -21.09
N PRO A 577 17.26 19.15 -21.97
CA PRO A 577 17.55 19.22 -23.40
C PRO A 577 18.74 20.13 -23.76
N GLY A 578 19.42 20.73 -22.77
CA GLY A 578 20.60 21.58 -22.98
C GLY A 578 20.26 22.99 -23.51
N PRO A 579 21.28 23.73 -24.00
CA PRO A 579 21.12 25.15 -24.36
C PRO A 579 20.48 25.36 -25.74
N ARG A 580 20.43 24.33 -26.59
CA ARG A 580 19.81 24.38 -27.92
C ARG A 580 18.29 24.56 -27.85
N HIS A 581 17.68 24.18 -26.73
CA HIS A 581 16.26 24.30 -26.54
C HIS A 581 15.88 25.69 -26.03
N ILE A 582 15.09 26.41 -26.82
CA ILE A 582 14.51 27.71 -26.47
C ILE A 582 13.11 27.49 -25.92
N LEU A 583 12.78 28.16 -24.82
CA LEU A 583 11.48 28.04 -24.15
C LEU A 583 10.39 28.81 -24.88
N ALA A 584 9.27 28.15 -25.16
CA ALA A 584 8.05 28.73 -25.69
C ALA A 584 6.98 28.94 -24.61
N ALA A 585 6.03 29.85 -24.83
CA ALA A 585 4.94 30.14 -23.89
C ALA A 585 4.07 28.93 -23.57
N SER A 586 3.88 28.02 -24.52
CA SER A 586 3.03 26.84 -24.35
C SER A 586 3.74 25.61 -23.80
N ASP A 587 5.07 25.67 -23.62
CA ASP A 587 5.83 24.56 -23.07
C ASP A 587 5.43 24.29 -21.61
N THR A 588 5.32 23.01 -21.26
CA THR A 588 5.10 22.57 -19.89
C THR A 588 6.45 22.26 -19.24
N CYS A 589 6.81 23.04 -18.23
CA CYS A 589 8.06 22.89 -17.49
C CYS A 589 7.86 22.03 -16.24
N PHE A 590 8.75 21.06 -16.04
CA PHE A 590 8.82 20.24 -14.84
C PHE A 590 9.88 20.79 -13.89
N TYR A 591 9.51 21.00 -12.63
CA TYR A 591 10.38 21.60 -11.63
C TYR A 591 10.24 20.94 -10.26
N ILE A 592 11.28 21.05 -9.44
CA ILE A 592 11.33 20.59 -8.05
C ILE A 592 11.13 21.77 -7.13
N ASN A 593 10.17 21.68 -6.22
CA ASN A 593 10.00 22.64 -5.14
C ASN A 593 9.29 22.01 -3.94
N ILE A 594 9.38 22.64 -2.77
CA ILE A 594 8.69 22.20 -1.54
C ILE A 594 7.16 22.36 -1.65
N THR A 595 6.70 23.39 -2.35
CA THR A 595 5.28 23.66 -2.53
C THR A 595 4.96 24.00 -3.97
N LYS A 596 3.76 23.61 -4.42
CA LYS A 596 3.24 23.99 -5.73
C LYS A 596 3.14 25.52 -5.84
N GLU A 597 3.45 26.07 -7.01
CA GLU A 597 3.48 27.52 -7.26
C GLU A 597 2.16 28.22 -6.90
N GLU A 598 1.04 27.62 -7.29
CA GLU A 598 -0.32 28.13 -6.99
C GLU A 598 -0.55 28.32 -5.47
N ASN A 599 0.07 27.47 -4.66
CA ASN A 599 -0.04 27.49 -3.20
C ASN A 599 1.06 28.35 -2.55
N SER A 600 2.14 28.67 -3.27
CA SER A 600 3.34 29.33 -2.74
C SER A 600 3.30 30.85 -2.80
N ALA A 601 2.11 31.47 -2.73
CA ALA A 601 1.93 32.93 -2.77
C ALA A 601 2.74 33.67 -1.68
N PHE A 602 3.21 32.97 -0.63
CA PHE A 602 4.09 33.52 0.40
C PHE A 602 5.48 33.90 -0.13
N ILE A 603 6.06 33.15 -1.08
CA ILE A 603 7.41 33.41 -1.62
C ILE A 603 7.42 34.80 -2.28
N PHE A 604 6.42 35.06 -3.12
CA PHE A 604 6.26 36.35 -3.79
C PHE A 604 5.98 37.50 -2.80
N LYS A 605 5.14 37.29 -1.77
CA LYS A 605 4.87 38.31 -0.74
C LYS A 605 6.11 38.66 0.09
N GLN A 606 6.95 37.68 0.41
CA GLN A 606 8.18 37.91 1.16
C GLN A 606 9.22 38.63 0.30
N GLU A 607 9.30 38.31 -0.99
CA GLU A 607 10.16 39.00 -1.94
C GLU A 607 9.70 40.44 -2.21
N GLU A 608 8.40 40.71 -2.33
CA GLU A 608 7.85 42.06 -2.38
C GLU A 608 8.19 42.86 -1.12
N LYS A 609 8.11 42.24 0.07
CA LYS A 609 8.56 42.88 1.32
C LYS A 609 10.06 43.14 1.31
N ARG A 610 10.87 42.27 0.70
CA ARG A 610 12.33 42.44 0.58
C ARG A 610 12.69 43.54 -0.43
N LYS A 611 11.98 43.64 -1.57
CA LYS A 611 12.10 44.73 -2.54
C LYS A 611 11.63 46.07 -1.95
N LYS A 612 10.54 46.08 -1.18
CA LYS A 612 10.09 47.28 -0.44
C LYS A 612 11.09 47.72 0.62
N ARG A 613 11.74 46.79 1.33
CA ARG A 613 12.84 47.09 2.27
C ARG A 613 14.12 47.56 1.58
N ALA A 614 14.40 47.09 0.37
CA ALA A 614 15.56 47.53 -0.42
C ALA A 614 15.35 48.93 -1.01
N PHE A 615 14.11 49.32 -1.32
CA PHE A 615 13.75 50.67 -1.76
C PHE A 615 13.56 51.68 -0.61
N SER A 616 13.32 51.23 0.62
CA SER A 616 13.17 52.10 1.79
C SER A 616 14.49 52.42 2.51
N GLY A 617 15.63 52.25 1.84
CA GLY A 617 16.98 52.44 2.39
C GLY A 617 17.56 53.85 2.29
N GLN A 618 16.74 54.88 2.06
CA GLN A 618 17.14 56.29 2.07
C GLN A 618 15.95 57.16 2.51
N GLY A 619 15.94 57.60 3.77
CA GLY A 619 14.93 58.53 4.29
C GLY A 619 14.72 58.45 5.80
N LEU A 620 14.95 59.59 6.45
CA LEU A 620 15.01 59.92 7.88
C LEU A 620 13.74 59.61 8.74
N HIS A 621 13.96 59.26 10.01
CA HIS A 621 13.12 59.29 11.23
C HIS A 621 11.56 59.37 11.16
N GLU A 622 10.88 58.37 11.77
CA GLU A 622 9.83 58.60 12.80
C GLU A 622 9.57 57.34 13.66
N GLY A 623 9.16 57.55 14.92
CA GLY A 623 9.27 56.62 16.05
C GLY A 623 8.20 55.51 16.22
N PRO A 624 8.26 54.74 17.33
CA PRO A 624 7.59 53.44 17.47
C PRO A 624 6.24 53.55 18.17
N ALA A 625 5.15 53.14 17.50
CA ALA A 625 3.90 52.80 18.18
C ALA A 625 2.99 51.92 17.29
N ARG A 626 2.90 50.63 17.62
CA ARG A 626 1.64 49.90 17.94
C ARG A 626 1.79 48.39 17.71
N LEU A 627 1.29 47.66 18.72
CA LEU A 627 1.29 46.22 18.92
C LEU A 627 0.46 45.45 17.87
N PRO A 628 0.66 44.12 17.73
CA PRO A 628 0.02 43.30 16.73
C PRO A 628 -1.34 42.76 17.23
N VAL A 629 -2.36 42.78 16.38
CA VAL A 629 -3.63 42.10 16.65
C VAL A 629 -3.92 41.15 15.50
N HIS A 630 -3.98 39.87 15.83
CA HIS A 630 -4.61 38.81 15.05
C HIS A 630 -6.07 39.18 14.72
N SER A 631 -6.55 38.89 13.51
CA SER A 631 -7.70 37.97 13.30
C SER A 631 -8.24 37.99 11.85
N ILE A 632 -8.31 36.78 11.29
CA ILE A 632 -9.46 36.12 10.61
C ILE A 632 -10.18 36.87 9.46
N ILE A 633 -10.53 36.07 8.44
CA ILE A 633 -11.58 36.23 7.42
C ILE A 633 -11.11 36.82 6.08
N ALA A 634 -10.79 35.93 5.14
CA ALA A 634 -11.00 36.17 3.71
C ALA A 634 -11.22 34.82 3.00
N SER A 635 -12.34 34.17 3.35
CA SER A 635 -12.94 33.09 2.58
C SER A 635 -14.43 33.36 2.53
N MET A 636 -14.87 34.23 1.62
CA MET A 636 -16.23 34.30 1.08
C MET A 636 -16.13 34.97 -0.29
N GLY A 637 -16.66 34.29 -1.30
CA GLY A 637 -16.65 34.76 -2.68
C GLY A 637 -17.63 35.89 -2.91
N THR A 638 -17.37 36.67 -3.96
CA THR A 638 -18.40 37.43 -4.65
C THR A 638 -18.03 37.56 -6.11
N VAL A 639 -19.00 37.20 -6.93
CA VAL A 639 -19.05 37.31 -8.39
C VAL A 639 -19.24 38.79 -8.77
N ALA A 640 -18.69 39.13 -9.94
CA ALA A 640 -18.79 40.35 -10.74
C ALA A 640 -19.90 41.39 -10.44
N MET A 641 -19.55 42.67 -10.62
CA MET A 641 -20.27 43.59 -11.52
C MET A 641 -19.36 44.77 -11.95
N ASP A 642 -19.49 45.14 -13.23
CA ASP A 642 -18.95 46.32 -13.91
C ASP A 642 -19.33 47.65 -13.24
N LEU A 643 -18.47 48.68 -13.38
CA LEU A 643 -18.91 50.01 -13.85
C LEU A 643 -17.73 50.89 -14.33
N GLN A 644 -17.99 51.59 -15.44
CA GLN A 644 -17.24 52.66 -16.13
C GLN A 644 -16.80 53.77 -15.14
N GLY A 645 -15.67 54.47 -15.24
CA GLY A 645 -15.06 55.15 -16.40
C GLY A 645 -15.31 56.65 -16.29
N THR A 646 -14.28 57.48 -16.06
CA THR A 646 -14.25 58.91 -16.49
C THR A 646 -12.86 59.52 -16.31
N GLU A 647 -12.42 60.17 -17.38
CA GLU A 647 -11.20 60.95 -17.57
C GLU A 647 -11.17 62.25 -16.73
N HIS A 648 -9.99 62.88 -16.58
CA HIS A 648 -9.80 64.30 -16.88
C HIS A 648 -8.31 64.69 -16.98
N ARG A 649 -7.95 65.23 -18.15
CA ARG A 649 -6.74 66.01 -18.53
C ARG A 649 -6.88 67.47 -18.05
N PRO A 650 -5.82 68.33 -17.99
CA PRO A 650 -5.33 69.04 -19.21
C PRO A 650 -3.83 69.50 -19.21
N THR A 651 -3.11 69.39 -20.35
CA THR A 651 -2.52 70.44 -21.27
C THR A 651 -1.41 71.36 -20.70
N GLN A 652 -0.14 71.23 -21.13
CA GLN A 652 0.58 71.84 -22.30
C GLN A 652 0.97 73.34 -22.21
N SER A 653 2.29 73.62 -22.21
CA SER A 653 3.02 74.67 -22.97
C SER A 653 4.54 74.48 -22.67
N GLY A 654 5.54 74.66 -23.53
CA GLY A 654 5.67 75.01 -24.94
C GLY A 654 7.15 75.43 -25.18
N GLY A 655 7.78 74.94 -26.25
CA GLY A 655 8.93 75.60 -26.90
C GLY A 655 10.32 74.93 -26.84
N GLY A 656 10.87 74.58 -28.01
CA GLY A 656 12.31 74.73 -28.29
C GLY A 656 13.10 73.51 -28.81
N GLY A 657 13.11 73.29 -30.13
CA GLY A 657 14.35 73.10 -30.93
C GLY A 657 15.17 71.80 -30.86
N GLY A 658 14.96 70.90 -31.83
CA GLY A 658 15.96 70.33 -32.77
C GLY A 658 17.19 69.53 -32.28
N GLY A 659 17.41 68.34 -32.87
CA GLY A 659 18.76 67.78 -33.06
C GLY A 659 18.93 66.29 -32.77
N SER A 660 19.55 65.58 -33.71
CA SER A 660 19.73 64.12 -33.80
C SER A 660 20.98 63.59 -33.05
N LYS A 661 20.94 62.30 -32.69
CA LYS A 661 22.04 61.31 -32.58
C LYS A 661 23.00 61.30 -31.35
N LEU A 662 23.00 60.10 -30.74
CA LEU A 662 24.12 59.27 -30.25
C LEU A 662 24.97 59.67 -29.03
N ALA A 663 25.16 58.64 -28.19
CA ALA A 663 26.34 58.25 -27.40
C ALA A 663 26.35 58.50 -25.88
N LEU A 664 26.90 57.48 -25.21
CA LEU A 664 27.20 57.28 -23.77
C LEU A 664 28.05 58.39 -23.15
N PRO A 665 28.14 58.41 -21.79
CA PRO A 665 29.41 58.65 -21.13
C PRO A 665 29.92 57.43 -20.35
N THR A 666 31.23 57.29 -20.46
CA THR A 666 32.16 56.30 -19.90
C THR A 666 32.53 56.57 -18.43
N GLU A 667 33.13 55.54 -17.81
CA GLU A 667 33.63 55.42 -16.43
C GLU A 667 34.68 56.45 -15.97
N ASN A 668 34.74 56.68 -14.64
CA ASN A 668 35.95 56.62 -13.76
C ASN A 668 35.56 57.02 -12.30
N GLY A 669 36.03 56.42 -11.21
CA GLY A 669 36.98 55.33 -11.04
C GLY A 669 37.26 54.93 -9.56
N SER A 670 38.13 53.92 -9.45
CA SER A 670 39.00 53.47 -8.33
C SER A 670 38.39 52.72 -7.12
N GLY A 671 38.82 51.46 -6.90
CA GLY A 671 38.72 50.79 -5.59
C GLY A 671 38.56 49.26 -5.51
N SER A 672 39.39 48.46 -6.18
CA SER A 672 39.81 47.08 -5.83
C SER A 672 38.79 46.04 -5.26
N ARG A 673 38.39 45.06 -6.09
CA ARG A 673 38.67 43.61 -5.93
C ARG A 673 38.05 42.82 -7.10
N ARG A 674 38.89 42.11 -7.85
CA ARG A 674 38.54 41.28 -9.02
C ARG A 674 37.44 40.25 -8.71
N PRO A 675 36.37 40.13 -9.51
CA PRO A 675 35.66 38.87 -9.71
C PRO A 675 36.37 38.08 -10.82
N SER A 676 36.94 36.92 -10.47
CA SER A 676 37.31 35.91 -11.47
C SER A 676 36.03 35.18 -11.89
N ILE A 677 35.75 35.15 -13.20
CA ILE A 677 34.70 34.41 -13.93
C ILE A 677 33.64 35.33 -14.55
N ALA A 678 33.53 35.19 -15.87
CA ALA A 678 32.66 35.93 -16.76
C ALA A 678 31.16 35.71 -16.44
N PRO A 679 30.30 36.71 -16.69
CA PRO A 679 28.86 36.50 -16.72
C PRO A 679 28.51 35.44 -17.77
N VAL A 680 27.46 34.65 -17.51
CA VAL A 680 26.90 33.71 -18.49
C VAL A 680 26.47 34.52 -19.71
N LEU A 681 27.28 34.49 -20.77
CA LEU A 681 27.10 35.28 -21.99
C LEU A 681 25.87 34.79 -22.74
N GLU A 682 25.03 35.75 -23.12
CA GLU A 682 24.00 35.58 -24.15
C GLU A 682 24.69 35.44 -25.52
N LEU A 683 24.15 34.58 -26.38
CA LEU A 683 24.69 34.35 -27.72
C LEU A 683 24.87 35.67 -28.48
N ALA A 684 26.06 35.85 -29.06
CA ALA A 684 26.35 36.85 -30.06
C ALA A 684 25.64 36.54 -31.39
N ASP A 685 25.32 37.60 -32.12
CA ASP A 685 24.70 37.59 -33.43
C ASP A 685 25.39 36.66 -34.43
N SER A 686 24.55 36.02 -35.23
CA SER A 686 24.90 35.11 -36.30
C SER A 686 25.46 35.88 -37.51
N SER A 687 26.75 36.23 -37.53
CA SER A 687 27.56 36.43 -38.75
C SER A 687 28.89 37.14 -38.46
N ALA A 688 29.88 36.48 -37.84
CA ALA A 688 31.30 36.82 -37.98
C ALA A 688 32.18 35.85 -37.17
N LEU A 689 32.44 34.65 -37.70
CA LEU A 689 33.70 33.98 -37.45
C LEU A 689 34.16 33.36 -38.77
N LEU A 690 35.22 33.94 -39.33
CA LEU A 690 36.04 33.33 -40.36
C LEU A 690 36.64 32.01 -39.82
N PRO A 691 36.92 31.03 -40.69
CA PRO A 691 37.39 29.71 -40.29
C PRO A 691 38.85 29.82 -39.83
N CYS A 692 39.08 29.75 -38.53
CA CYS A 692 40.38 29.35 -38.01
C CYS A 692 40.38 27.83 -37.86
N ASP A 693 41.35 27.21 -38.54
CA ASP A 693 41.63 25.77 -38.57
C ASP A 693 41.57 25.13 -37.17
N LEU A 694 40.55 24.29 -36.98
CA LEU A 694 40.53 23.22 -35.97
C LEU A 694 40.04 21.93 -36.65
N LEU A 695 40.83 21.48 -37.62
CA LEU A 695 40.98 20.06 -37.92
C LEU A 695 42.06 19.48 -37.00
N SER A 696 41.80 19.46 -35.70
CA SER A 696 42.47 18.61 -34.71
C SER A 696 41.74 18.74 -33.38
N ASP A 697 40.67 17.97 -33.24
CA ASP A 697 40.32 17.29 -31.97
C ASP A 697 39.35 16.11 -32.25
N GLN A 698 39.59 15.43 -33.38
CA GLN A 698 39.32 14.01 -33.52
C GLN A 698 40.56 13.24 -33.01
N SER A 699 40.93 13.37 -31.73
CA SER A 699 41.89 12.47 -31.06
C SER A 699 42.17 12.91 -29.62
N GLU A 700 41.25 12.66 -28.70
CA GLU A 700 41.63 12.30 -27.33
C GLU A 700 40.92 11.00 -26.95
N ASP A 701 41.22 9.94 -27.70
CA ASP A 701 41.15 8.55 -27.21
C ASP A 701 41.99 7.55 -28.02
N GLU A 702 42.92 8.02 -28.87
CA GLU A 702 44.09 7.25 -29.29
C GLU A 702 45.37 8.00 -28.90
N VAL A 703 45.69 7.97 -27.62
CA VAL A 703 47.09 7.98 -27.18
C VAL A 703 47.32 6.62 -26.55
N THR A 704 47.93 5.74 -27.33
CA THR A 704 48.64 4.56 -26.83
C THR A 704 49.59 4.99 -25.71
N PRO A 705 49.44 4.51 -24.46
CA PRO A 705 50.63 4.28 -23.67
C PRO A 705 51.32 3.07 -24.30
N SER A 706 52.52 3.32 -24.81
CA SER A 706 53.48 2.32 -25.24
C SER A 706 53.49 1.10 -24.33
N ASP A 707 53.33 -0.08 -24.95
CA ASP A 707 53.81 -1.40 -24.54
C ASP A 707 54.05 -1.59 -23.03
N ASP A 708 53.04 -2.14 -22.37
CA ASP A 708 53.25 -3.14 -21.33
C ASP A 708 52.21 -4.26 -21.52
N GLU A 709 52.71 -5.49 -21.48
CA GLU A 709 52.25 -6.64 -22.23
C GLU A 709 50.79 -7.13 -22.02
N GLY A 710 50.15 -7.50 -23.15
CA GLY A 710 49.38 -8.75 -23.28
C GLY A 710 47.96 -8.80 -22.72
N LEU A 711 46.97 -8.21 -23.40
CA LEU A 711 45.58 -8.70 -23.51
C LEU A 711 44.83 -7.91 -24.60
N SER A 712 44.27 -8.61 -25.59
CA SER A 712 43.53 -8.02 -26.73
C SER A 712 42.41 -7.07 -26.26
N VAL A 713 42.47 -5.80 -26.67
CA VAL A 713 41.42 -4.81 -26.37
C VAL A 713 40.16 -5.19 -27.14
N VAL A 714 39.16 -5.75 -26.44
CA VAL A 714 37.85 -6.06 -27.03
C VAL A 714 37.13 -4.75 -27.35
N GLU A 715 36.90 -4.47 -28.63
CA GLU A 715 36.12 -3.30 -29.06
C GLU A 715 34.63 -3.45 -28.68
N TYR A 716 33.98 -2.36 -28.27
CA TYR A 716 32.55 -2.35 -27.93
C TYR A 716 31.72 -1.59 -28.98
N VAL A 717 30.62 -2.18 -29.42
CA VAL A 717 29.69 -1.59 -30.41
C VAL A 717 28.46 -1.04 -29.69
N LYS A 718 28.03 0.18 -30.03
CA LYS A 718 26.77 0.74 -29.51
C LYS A 718 25.62 0.16 -30.31
N GLY A 719 24.66 -0.47 -29.63
CA GLY A 719 23.50 -1.07 -30.29
C GLY A 719 22.39 -1.42 -29.31
N TYR A 720 21.25 -1.84 -29.86
CA TYR A 720 20.17 -2.41 -29.06
C TYR A 720 20.43 -3.89 -28.82
N PRO A 721 20.28 -4.39 -27.58
CA PRO A 721 20.44 -5.81 -27.31
C PRO A 721 19.43 -6.62 -28.15
N PRO A 722 19.89 -7.65 -28.89
CA PRO A 722 19.04 -8.35 -29.86
C PRO A 722 17.99 -9.25 -29.19
N ASN A 723 18.27 -9.75 -27.99
CA ASN A 723 17.40 -10.68 -27.27
C ASN A 723 16.88 -9.99 -26.00
N SER A 724 15.59 -9.63 -25.98
CA SER A 724 14.89 -9.17 -24.78
C SER A 724 14.27 -10.36 -24.04
N PRO A 725 14.47 -10.53 -22.73
CA PRO A 725 13.97 -11.69 -21.99
C PRO A 725 12.44 -11.69 -21.77
N TYR A 726 11.77 -10.56 -22.00
CA TYR A 726 10.32 -10.44 -21.88
C TYR A 726 9.74 -9.46 -22.91
N ILE A 727 8.45 -9.62 -23.22
CA ILE A 727 7.73 -8.77 -24.17
C ILE A 727 7.37 -7.43 -23.48
N GLY A 728 7.63 -6.32 -24.16
CA GLY A 728 7.35 -4.98 -23.62
C GLY A 728 8.51 -4.31 -22.88
N SER A 729 9.73 -4.85 -22.96
CA SER A 729 10.95 -4.15 -22.55
C SER A 729 11.18 -2.88 -23.38
N SER A 730 11.61 -1.80 -22.74
CA SER A 730 12.04 -0.59 -23.44
C SER A 730 13.44 -0.81 -24.06
N PRO A 731 13.60 -0.62 -25.39
CA PRO A 731 14.91 -0.77 -26.02
C PRO A 731 15.77 0.45 -25.68
N THR A 732 16.87 0.21 -24.97
CA THR A 732 17.90 1.22 -24.68
C THR A 732 19.16 0.92 -25.50
N LEU A 733 19.82 1.96 -25.99
CA LEU A 733 21.14 1.80 -26.60
C LEU A 733 22.15 1.44 -25.51
N CYS A 734 22.81 0.30 -25.66
CA CYS A 734 23.82 -0.18 -24.73
C CYS A 734 25.16 -0.39 -25.44
N HIS A 735 26.23 -0.49 -24.66
CA HIS A 735 27.50 -1.02 -25.16
C HIS A 735 27.38 -2.54 -25.24
N LEU A 736 27.58 -3.10 -26.43
CA LEU A 736 27.47 -4.52 -26.73
C LEU A 736 28.80 -5.08 -27.23
N LEU A 737 28.96 -6.39 -27.08
CA LEU A 737 30.05 -7.14 -27.67
C LEU A 737 29.83 -7.32 -29.19
N PRO A 738 30.87 -7.19 -30.04
CA PRO A 738 30.77 -7.42 -31.47
C PRO A 738 30.34 -8.86 -31.81
N VAL A 739 30.80 -9.82 -31.00
CA VAL A 739 30.45 -11.24 -31.10
C VAL A 739 29.82 -11.66 -29.78
N LYS A 740 28.68 -12.37 -29.84
CA LYS A 740 28.01 -12.91 -28.65
C LYS A 740 28.96 -13.83 -27.88
N ALA A 741 29.09 -13.61 -26.57
CA ALA A 741 29.92 -14.45 -25.73
C ALA A 741 29.26 -15.84 -25.55
N PRO A 742 30.02 -16.95 -25.63
CA PRO A 742 29.47 -18.26 -25.37
C PRO A 742 29.14 -18.42 -23.87
N PHE A 743 28.09 -19.17 -23.54
CA PHE A 743 27.61 -19.32 -22.15
C PHE A 743 28.69 -19.79 -21.16
N CYS A 744 29.65 -20.60 -21.61
CA CYS A 744 30.76 -21.06 -20.77
C CYS A 744 31.72 -19.94 -20.34
N CYS A 745 31.84 -18.84 -21.08
CA CYS A 745 32.68 -17.69 -20.71
C CYS A 745 32.01 -16.77 -19.67
N LEU A 746 30.71 -16.88 -19.47
CA LEU A 746 29.99 -16.09 -18.47
C LEU A 746 30.16 -16.64 -17.05
N ARG A 747 30.52 -17.92 -16.91
CA ARG A 747 30.71 -18.58 -15.61
C ARG A 747 32.14 -18.37 -15.12
N LEU A 748 32.33 -17.89 -13.88
CA LEU A 748 33.66 -17.72 -13.29
C LEU A 748 34.20 -18.99 -12.62
N ASP A 749 33.36 -19.69 -11.85
CA ASP A 749 33.72 -20.87 -11.03
C ASP A 749 34.42 -22.01 -11.80
N LYS A 750 34.25 -22.10 -13.12
CA LYS A 750 34.88 -23.15 -13.94
C LYS A 750 35.52 -22.53 -15.16
N GLY A 751 36.84 -22.68 -15.27
CA GLY A 751 37.58 -22.38 -16.49
C GLY A 751 37.01 -23.16 -17.68
N CYS A 752 36.87 -22.49 -18.82
CA CYS A 752 36.46 -23.10 -20.08
C CYS A 752 37.62 -23.12 -21.07
N LYS A 753 37.42 -23.73 -22.24
CA LYS A 753 38.47 -23.78 -23.29
C LYS A 753 38.83 -22.39 -23.86
N HIS A 754 37.97 -21.40 -23.67
CA HIS A 754 38.22 -20.03 -24.13
C HIS A 754 39.05 -19.23 -23.12
N ASN A 755 38.72 -19.35 -21.82
CA ASN A 755 39.43 -18.71 -20.69
C ASN A 755 39.55 -19.70 -19.53
N SER A 756 40.77 -19.94 -19.05
CA SER A 756 41.07 -20.91 -17.98
C SER A 756 41.04 -20.31 -16.57
N TYR A 757 40.50 -19.11 -16.40
CA TYR A 757 40.44 -18.43 -15.11
C TYR A 757 39.29 -18.97 -14.26
N GLU A 758 39.60 -19.41 -13.03
CA GLU A 758 38.62 -19.88 -12.05
C GLU A 758 38.15 -18.76 -11.10
N ASP A 759 38.99 -17.75 -10.86
CA ASP A 759 38.70 -16.65 -9.94
C ASP A 759 38.52 -15.32 -10.68
N ALA A 760 37.64 -14.46 -10.13
CA ALA A 760 37.44 -13.10 -10.65
C ALA A 760 38.74 -12.28 -10.65
N LYS A 761 39.62 -12.51 -9.66
CA LYS A 761 40.89 -11.78 -9.55
C LYS A 761 41.87 -12.13 -10.68
N ALA A 762 41.79 -13.34 -11.23
CA ALA A 762 42.65 -13.78 -12.33
C ALA A 762 42.32 -13.06 -13.65
N TYR A 763 41.10 -12.53 -13.80
CA TYR A 763 40.71 -11.68 -14.93
C TYR A 763 41.33 -10.27 -14.89
N GLY A 764 41.89 -9.83 -13.75
CA GLY A 764 42.60 -8.56 -13.64
C GLY A 764 41.73 -7.33 -13.98
N PHE A 765 40.51 -7.27 -13.45
CA PHE A 765 39.60 -6.14 -13.71
C PHE A 765 40.22 -4.79 -13.34
N LYS A 766 40.21 -3.83 -14.29
CA LYS A 766 40.78 -2.48 -14.10
C LYS A 766 39.98 -1.62 -13.13
N ASN A 767 38.65 -1.67 -13.25
CA ASN A 767 37.72 -0.94 -12.39
C ASN A 767 37.23 -1.82 -11.25
N LYS A 768 36.76 -1.19 -10.16
CA LYS A 768 36.18 -1.91 -9.03
C LYS A 768 34.93 -2.69 -9.44
N LEU A 769 34.74 -3.83 -8.79
CA LEU A 769 33.70 -4.79 -9.13
C LEU A 769 32.34 -4.42 -8.49
N ILE A 770 31.24 -4.72 -9.20
CA ILE A 770 29.87 -4.75 -8.63
C ILE A 770 29.46 -6.22 -8.47
N ILE A 771 29.08 -6.60 -7.25
CA ILE A 771 28.58 -7.95 -6.95
C ILE A 771 27.09 -7.84 -6.63
N VAL A 772 26.26 -8.67 -7.28
CA VAL A 772 24.82 -8.75 -7.02
C VAL A 772 24.49 -10.15 -6.52
N SER A 773 23.85 -10.27 -5.37
CA SER A 773 23.36 -11.55 -4.85
C SER A 773 21.86 -11.67 -5.03
N ALA A 774 21.40 -12.78 -5.62
CA ALA A 774 19.99 -13.11 -5.81
C ALA A 774 19.76 -14.64 -5.75
N GLU A 775 18.52 -15.06 -5.49
CA GLU A 775 18.16 -16.48 -5.43
C GLU A 775 18.07 -17.12 -6.84
N THR A 776 17.39 -16.46 -7.76
CA THR A 776 17.20 -16.91 -9.16
C THR A 776 17.59 -15.80 -10.13
N ALA A 777 18.00 -16.20 -11.34
CA ALA A 777 18.31 -15.26 -12.41
C ALA A 777 17.04 -14.81 -13.16
N GLY A 778 16.17 -14.06 -12.48
CA GLY A 778 14.91 -13.60 -13.04
C GLY A 778 15.06 -12.51 -14.11
N ASN A 779 14.00 -12.31 -14.90
CA ASN A 779 13.90 -11.24 -15.90
C ASN A 779 14.12 -9.83 -15.31
N GLY A 780 13.82 -9.63 -14.03
CA GLY A 780 14.11 -8.36 -13.33
C GLY A 780 15.60 -7.98 -13.32
N LEU A 781 16.52 -8.95 -13.20
CA LEU A 781 17.97 -8.67 -13.19
C LEU A 781 18.48 -8.14 -14.54
N TYR A 782 17.79 -8.42 -15.64
CA TYR A 782 18.10 -7.79 -16.92
C TYR A 782 17.93 -6.26 -16.83
N ASN A 783 16.89 -5.79 -16.14
CA ASN A 783 16.64 -4.36 -15.90
C ASN A 783 17.64 -3.72 -14.92
N PHE A 784 18.43 -4.51 -14.19
CA PHE A 784 19.57 -4.01 -13.42
C PHE A 784 20.76 -3.68 -14.34
N ILE A 785 21.01 -4.52 -15.35
CA ILE A 785 22.21 -4.42 -16.21
C ILE A 785 22.05 -3.34 -17.27
N VAL A 786 20.85 -3.21 -17.84
CA VAL A 786 20.52 -2.24 -18.88
C VAL A 786 20.97 -0.80 -18.55
N PRO A 787 20.58 -0.18 -17.42
CA PRO A 787 20.98 1.19 -17.09
C PRO A 787 22.48 1.34 -16.77
N LEU A 788 23.15 0.26 -16.33
CA LEU A 788 24.60 0.24 -16.07
C LEU A 788 25.43 0.16 -17.36
N ARG A 789 24.88 -0.45 -18.42
CA ARG A 789 25.55 -0.66 -19.71
C ARG A 789 25.08 0.31 -20.80
N ALA A 790 24.30 1.32 -20.44
CA ALA A 790 23.76 2.30 -21.36
C ALA A 790 24.85 3.11 -22.10
N TYR A 791 24.55 3.54 -23.33
CA TYR A 791 25.49 4.20 -24.24
C TYR A 791 26.05 5.53 -23.72
N TYR A 792 25.29 6.22 -22.86
CA TYR A 792 25.66 7.51 -22.28
C TYR A 792 26.69 7.38 -21.15
N ARG A 793 27.05 6.15 -20.76
CA ARG A 793 28.16 5.87 -19.85
C ARG A 793 29.47 5.80 -20.62
N SER A 794 30.53 6.34 -20.03
CA SER A 794 31.88 6.27 -20.61
C SER A 794 32.39 4.83 -20.61
N ARG A 795 33.10 4.43 -21.67
CA ARG A 795 33.69 3.08 -21.79
C ARG A 795 34.72 2.79 -20.69
N LYS A 796 35.47 3.81 -20.27
CA LYS A 796 36.48 3.69 -19.21
C LYS A 796 35.86 3.57 -17.81
N GLU A 797 34.61 3.98 -17.64
CA GLU A 797 33.89 3.98 -16.36
C GLU A 797 33.04 2.71 -16.15
N LEU A 798 33.01 1.79 -17.13
CA LEU A 798 32.24 0.56 -17.02
C LEU A 798 32.82 -0.35 -15.93
N ASN A 799 32.06 -0.54 -14.85
CA ASN A 799 32.40 -1.48 -13.78
C ASN A 799 32.00 -2.91 -14.19
N PRO A 800 32.85 -3.93 -13.97
CA PRO A 800 32.45 -5.32 -14.18
C PRO A 800 31.32 -5.71 -13.22
N ILE A 801 30.44 -6.62 -13.66
CA ILE A 801 29.28 -7.09 -12.88
C ILE A 801 29.40 -8.61 -12.69
N VAL A 802 29.31 -9.07 -11.45
CA VAL A 802 29.26 -10.49 -11.09
C VAL A 802 27.96 -10.80 -10.37
N LEU A 803 27.15 -11.70 -10.94
CA LEU A 803 25.90 -12.19 -10.37
C LEU A 803 26.18 -13.45 -9.55
N LEU A 804 26.09 -13.33 -8.22
CA LEU A 804 26.19 -14.44 -7.28
C LEU A 804 24.79 -15.03 -7.06
N LEU A 805 24.57 -16.23 -7.62
CA LEU A 805 23.25 -16.86 -7.68
C LEU A 805 23.21 -18.16 -6.86
N ASP A 806 22.16 -18.34 -6.07
CA ASP A 806 21.94 -19.60 -5.35
C ASP A 806 21.60 -20.73 -6.34
N ASN A 807 20.72 -20.43 -7.31
CA ASN A 807 20.29 -21.36 -8.35
C ASN A 807 20.96 -21.07 -9.70
N LYS A 808 21.07 -22.09 -10.55
CA LYS A 808 21.64 -21.92 -11.89
C LYS A 808 20.74 -21.04 -12.76
N PRO A 809 21.30 -20.12 -13.57
CA PRO A 809 20.51 -19.27 -14.46
C PRO A 809 19.92 -20.07 -15.62
N ASP A 810 18.72 -19.67 -16.04
CA ASP A 810 18.05 -20.23 -17.20
C ASP A 810 18.71 -19.80 -18.51
N HIS A 811 18.56 -20.61 -19.56
CA HIS A 811 19.09 -20.31 -20.89
C HIS A 811 18.52 -19.02 -21.48
N HIS A 812 17.24 -18.71 -21.25
CA HIS A 812 16.61 -17.47 -21.71
C HIS A 812 17.30 -16.23 -21.14
N PHE A 813 17.69 -16.27 -19.86
CA PHE A 813 18.42 -15.18 -19.22
C PHE A 813 19.84 -15.06 -19.78
N LEU A 814 20.53 -16.20 -19.98
CA LEU A 814 21.88 -16.24 -20.53
C LEU A 814 21.95 -15.72 -21.98
N GLU A 815 20.93 -15.95 -22.79
CA GLU A 815 20.83 -15.42 -24.15
C GLU A 815 20.71 -13.90 -24.18
N ALA A 816 19.97 -13.31 -23.24
CA ALA A 816 19.84 -11.87 -23.13
C ALA A 816 21.15 -11.21 -22.66
N ILE A 817 21.82 -11.82 -21.66
CA ILE A 817 22.98 -11.22 -21.02
C ILE A 817 24.29 -11.38 -21.80
N CYS A 818 24.40 -12.39 -22.67
CA CYS A 818 25.62 -12.71 -23.43
C CYS A 818 26.10 -11.60 -24.39
N CYS A 819 25.24 -10.63 -24.67
CA CYS A 819 25.55 -9.49 -25.54
C CYS A 819 26.25 -8.35 -24.78
N PHE A 820 26.15 -8.31 -23.44
CA PHE A 820 26.73 -7.24 -22.64
C PHE A 820 28.19 -7.50 -22.28
N PRO A 821 29.04 -6.46 -22.27
CA PRO A 821 30.44 -6.59 -21.91
C PRO A 821 30.63 -6.75 -20.40
N MET A 822 31.60 -7.57 -20.01
CA MET A 822 32.09 -7.71 -18.63
C MET A 822 30.97 -8.05 -17.62
N VAL A 823 30.08 -8.97 -17.99
CA VAL A 823 29.02 -9.49 -17.12
C VAL A 823 29.20 -10.99 -16.95
N TYR A 824 29.27 -11.41 -15.69
CA TYR A 824 29.56 -12.79 -15.31
C TYR A 824 28.58 -13.28 -14.24
N TYR A 825 28.50 -14.60 -14.06
CA TYR A 825 27.77 -15.22 -12.96
C TYR A 825 28.60 -16.29 -12.24
N MET A 826 28.27 -16.53 -10.97
CA MET A 826 28.83 -17.57 -10.13
C MET A 826 27.72 -18.25 -9.31
N GLU A 827 27.83 -19.56 -9.12
CA GLU A 827 26.96 -20.31 -8.21
C GLU A 827 27.48 -20.17 -6.77
N GLY A 828 26.63 -19.72 -5.85
CA GLY A 828 27.01 -19.52 -4.45
C GLY A 828 26.05 -18.59 -3.71
N SER A 829 26.27 -18.42 -2.41
CA SER A 829 25.45 -17.55 -1.57
C SER A 829 26.31 -16.62 -0.72
N VAL A 830 25.73 -15.53 -0.20
CA VAL A 830 26.41 -14.56 0.69
C VAL A 830 26.82 -15.19 2.03
N ASP A 831 26.15 -16.27 2.44
CA ASP A 831 26.47 -17.00 3.66
C ASP A 831 27.83 -17.73 3.55
N ASN A 832 28.16 -18.17 2.33
CA ASN A 832 29.41 -18.83 2.03
C ASN A 832 30.51 -17.80 1.73
N LEU A 833 31.39 -17.59 2.71
CA LEU A 833 32.55 -16.68 2.55
C LEU A 833 33.44 -17.08 1.37
N ASP A 834 33.60 -18.38 1.09
CA ASP A 834 34.45 -18.87 0.01
C ASP A 834 33.96 -18.38 -1.37
N SER A 835 32.64 -18.43 -1.62
CA SER A 835 32.02 -17.92 -2.86
C SER A 835 32.24 -16.42 -3.04
N LEU A 836 32.17 -15.64 -1.96
CA LEU A 836 32.40 -14.19 -1.99
C LEU A 836 33.87 -13.84 -2.27
N LEU A 837 34.80 -14.63 -1.74
CA LEU A 837 36.23 -14.44 -1.97
C LEU A 837 36.62 -14.76 -3.42
N GLN A 838 36.08 -15.83 -4.00
CA GLN A 838 36.26 -16.16 -5.42
C GLN A 838 35.67 -15.06 -6.34
N CYS A 839 34.53 -14.47 -5.95
CA CYS A 839 33.96 -13.32 -6.66
C CYS A 839 34.85 -12.07 -6.58
N GLY A 840 35.74 -11.96 -5.61
CA GLY A 840 36.62 -10.79 -5.45
C GLY A 840 36.02 -9.66 -4.62
N ILE A 841 35.23 -9.97 -3.57
CA ILE A 841 34.58 -8.96 -2.70
C ILE A 841 35.53 -7.93 -2.09
N ILE A 842 36.82 -8.25 -1.93
CA ILE A 842 37.83 -7.39 -1.27
C ILE A 842 38.06 -6.07 -2.02
N TYR A 843 37.98 -6.10 -3.36
CA TYR A 843 38.19 -4.93 -4.21
C TYR A 843 36.89 -4.52 -4.94
N ALA A 844 35.75 -5.08 -4.53
CA ALA A 844 34.44 -4.67 -4.98
C ALA A 844 34.09 -3.28 -4.41
N ASP A 845 33.41 -2.46 -5.20
CA ASP A 845 32.92 -1.16 -4.74
C ASP A 845 31.60 -1.32 -4.01
N ASN A 846 30.67 -2.07 -4.63
CA ASN A 846 29.30 -2.24 -4.16
C ASN A 846 28.90 -3.72 -4.14
N LEU A 847 28.32 -4.14 -3.02
CA LEU A 847 27.59 -5.39 -2.87
C LEU A 847 26.09 -5.08 -2.80
N VAL A 848 25.33 -5.61 -3.77
CA VAL A 848 23.88 -5.51 -3.81
C VAL A 848 23.29 -6.83 -3.35
N VAL A 849 22.59 -6.81 -2.21
CA VAL A 849 21.87 -7.98 -1.67
C VAL A 849 20.40 -7.81 -1.97
N VAL A 850 19.90 -8.62 -2.91
CA VAL A 850 18.49 -8.69 -3.28
C VAL A 850 17.83 -9.72 -2.38
N ASP A 851 16.62 -9.44 -1.93
CA ASP A 851 15.90 -10.36 -1.07
C ASP A 851 15.42 -11.60 -1.84
N LYS A 852 15.37 -12.73 -1.15
CA LYS A 852 15.07 -14.03 -1.77
C LYS A 852 13.58 -14.15 -2.01
N GLU A 853 13.19 -14.73 -3.14
CA GLU A 853 11.79 -14.88 -3.48
C GLU A 853 11.08 -15.81 -2.49
N SER A 854 11.78 -16.84 -2.02
CA SER A 854 11.27 -17.82 -1.07
C SER A 854 11.04 -17.27 0.34
N THR A 855 11.76 -16.23 0.78
CA THR A 855 11.62 -15.68 2.14
C THR A 855 10.52 -14.64 2.26
N MET A 856 10.02 -14.11 1.14
CA MET A 856 9.01 -13.04 1.14
C MET A 856 7.59 -13.48 1.52
N SER A 857 7.28 -14.78 1.47
CA SER A 857 5.96 -15.30 1.84
C SER A 857 5.80 -15.60 3.34
N ALA A 858 6.64 -15.02 4.21
CA ALA A 858 6.60 -15.27 5.64
C ALA A 858 5.33 -14.68 6.29
N GLU A 859 4.79 -15.38 7.29
CA GLU A 859 3.61 -14.92 8.05
C GLU A 859 3.94 -13.71 8.93
N GLU A 860 5.14 -13.68 9.50
CA GLU A 860 5.64 -12.58 10.33
C GLU A 860 6.63 -11.70 9.59
N ASP A 861 6.43 -10.38 9.68
CA ASP A 861 7.28 -9.39 9.01
C ASP A 861 8.77 -9.50 9.40
N TYR A 862 9.08 -9.92 10.63
CA TYR A 862 10.47 -10.07 11.09
C TYR A 862 11.20 -11.25 10.46
N MET A 863 10.47 -12.31 10.12
CA MET A 863 11.05 -13.54 9.59
C MET A 863 11.36 -13.44 8.09
N ALA A 864 10.66 -12.54 7.38
CA ALA A 864 10.87 -12.32 5.95
C ALA A 864 12.32 -11.90 5.63
N ASP A 865 12.86 -10.94 6.38
CA ASP A 865 14.20 -10.36 6.12
C ASP A 865 15.29 -10.89 7.07
N ALA A 866 15.00 -11.86 7.94
CA ALA A 866 15.93 -12.24 9.02
C ALA A 866 17.28 -12.74 8.48
N LYS A 867 17.26 -13.58 7.43
CA LYS A 867 18.48 -14.17 6.86
C LYS A 867 19.32 -13.12 6.13
N THR A 868 18.70 -12.22 5.38
CA THR A 868 19.41 -11.15 4.65
C THR A 868 20.10 -10.19 5.61
N ILE A 869 19.40 -9.77 6.67
CA ILE A 869 19.94 -8.87 7.69
C ILE A 869 21.13 -9.50 8.43
N VAL A 870 21.01 -10.77 8.85
CA VAL A 870 22.11 -11.47 9.55
C VAL A 870 23.34 -11.59 8.65
N ASN A 871 23.15 -12.00 7.39
CA ASN A 871 24.25 -12.14 6.44
C ASN A 871 24.94 -10.79 6.21
N VAL A 872 24.18 -9.72 6.01
CA VAL A 872 24.73 -8.39 5.80
C VAL A 872 25.46 -7.87 7.05
N GLN A 873 24.95 -8.16 8.24
CA GLN A 873 25.63 -7.80 9.49
C GLN A 873 26.98 -8.52 9.63
N THR A 874 27.10 -9.77 9.18
CA THR A 874 28.41 -10.44 9.11
C THR A 874 29.34 -9.76 8.11
N MET A 875 28.84 -9.35 6.95
CA MET A 875 29.60 -8.63 5.92
C MET A 875 30.08 -7.26 6.41
N PHE A 876 29.26 -6.51 7.14
CA PHE A 876 29.68 -5.25 7.74
C PHE A 876 30.85 -5.42 8.74
N ARG A 877 30.90 -6.55 9.45
CA ARG A 877 32.00 -6.85 10.38
C ARG A 877 33.28 -7.31 9.66
N LEU A 878 33.14 -8.10 8.59
CA LEU A 878 34.27 -8.63 7.82
C LEU A 878 34.90 -7.58 6.89
N PHE A 879 34.06 -6.78 6.22
CA PHE A 879 34.45 -5.85 5.16
C PHE A 879 33.85 -4.45 5.39
N PRO A 880 34.38 -3.67 6.36
CA PRO A 880 33.85 -2.34 6.66
C PRO A 880 34.06 -1.32 5.54
N SER A 881 35.02 -1.54 4.63
CA SER A 881 35.27 -0.66 3.48
C SER A 881 34.28 -0.85 2.33
N LEU A 882 33.50 -1.93 2.34
CA LEU A 882 32.55 -2.28 1.29
C LEU A 882 31.26 -1.46 1.44
N SER A 883 30.78 -0.88 0.34
CA SER A 883 29.44 -0.31 0.28
C SER A 883 28.43 -1.42 0.05
N ILE A 884 27.46 -1.55 0.96
CA ILE A 884 26.43 -2.59 0.87
C ILE A 884 25.08 -1.92 0.67
N THR A 885 24.38 -2.31 -0.38
CA THR A 885 22.98 -1.94 -0.64
C THR A 885 22.11 -3.17 -0.46
N THR A 886 21.14 -3.11 0.45
CA THR A 886 20.26 -4.22 0.79
C THR A 886 18.82 -3.90 0.47
N GLU A 887 18.15 -4.83 -0.19
CA GLU A 887 16.70 -4.87 -0.28
C GLU A 887 16.10 -5.47 1.00
N LEU A 888 14.98 -4.89 1.45
CA LEU A 888 14.12 -5.43 2.50
C LEU A 888 12.66 -5.46 2.04
N THR A 889 11.92 -6.50 2.44
CA THR A 889 10.47 -6.59 2.24
C THR A 889 9.73 -5.48 2.98
N HIS A 890 10.08 -5.28 4.26
CA HIS A 890 9.36 -4.41 5.16
C HIS A 890 10.26 -3.29 5.69
N PRO A 891 9.79 -2.02 5.66
CA PRO A 891 10.56 -0.90 6.20
C PRO A 891 10.72 -0.99 7.73
N SER A 892 9.88 -1.75 8.44
CA SER A 892 9.99 -1.99 9.89
C SER A 892 11.33 -2.64 10.28
N ASN A 893 11.92 -3.45 9.40
CA ASN A 893 13.15 -4.19 9.65
C ASN A 893 14.44 -3.38 9.49
N MET A 894 14.35 -2.15 8.96
CA MET A 894 15.51 -1.24 8.79
C MET A 894 16.29 -0.98 10.07
N ARG A 895 15.63 -1.07 11.23
CA ARG A 895 16.26 -0.86 12.54
C ARG A 895 17.36 -1.89 12.86
N PHE A 896 17.34 -3.05 12.20
CA PHE A 896 18.28 -4.14 12.48
C PHE A 896 19.54 -4.10 11.61
N MET A 897 19.57 -3.22 10.60
CA MET A 897 20.66 -3.12 9.62
C MET A 897 21.97 -2.60 10.21
N GLN A 898 21.92 -1.83 11.30
CA GLN A 898 23.10 -1.32 11.96
C GLN A 898 22.97 -1.51 13.46
N PHE A 899 23.38 -2.69 13.96
CA PHE A 899 23.45 -2.95 15.39
C PHE A 899 24.85 -2.66 15.95
N ARG A 900 24.94 -1.66 16.84
CA ARG A 900 26.11 -1.38 17.67
C ARG A 900 25.71 -1.49 19.14
N ALA A 901 26.57 -2.10 19.97
CA ALA A 901 26.22 -2.49 21.34
C ALA A 901 25.88 -1.34 22.30
N LYS A 902 26.15 -0.07 21.94
CA LYS A 902 25.84 1.14 22.71
C LYS A 902 25.55 2.33 21.79
N ASP A 903 24.41 2.33 21.14
CA ASP A 903 24.03 3.41 20.22
C ASP A 903 22.98 4.35 20.84
N SER A 904 23.45 5.43 21.48
CA SER A 904 22.59 6.51 21.99
C SER A 904 21.86 7.25 20.86
N TYR A 905 22.45 7.27 19.66
CA TYR A 905 21.92 7.93 18.48
C TYR A 905 20.71 7.19 17.90
N SER A 906 20.78 5.86 17.83
CA SER A 906 19.66 5.02 17.42
C SER A 906 18.41 5.23 18.30
N LEU A 907 18.60 5.47 19.60
CA LEU A 907 17.49 5.78 20.51
C LEU A 907 16.91 7.17 20.23
N ALA A 908 17.76 8.18 19.99
CA ALA A 908 17.33 9.53 19.66
C ALA A 908 16.51 9.57 18.36
N LEU A 909 16.99 8.90 17.30
CA LEU A 909 16.27 8.78 16.03
C LEU A 909 14.93 8.05 16.17
N SER A 910 14.89 6.99 16.99
CA SER A 910 13.65 6.24 17.25
C SER A 910 12.60 7.09 17.96
N LYS A 911 13.02 7.99 18.87
CA LYS A 911 12.12 8.94 19.53
C LYS A 911 11.56 9.96 18.54
N LEU A 912 12.42 10.50 17.68
CA LEU A 912 12.02 11.46 16.64
C LEU A 912 11.02 10.81 15.68
N GLU A 913 11.32 9.61 15.16
CA GLU A 913 10.42 8.84 14.30
C GLU A 913 9.03 8.62 14.93
N LYS A 914 8.98 8.22 16.21
CA LYS A 914 7.70 7.99 16.90
C LYS A 914 6.87 9.27 16.96
N ARG A 915 7.52 10.39 17.27
CA ARG A 915 6.88 11.69 17.33
C ARG A 915 6.36 12.15 15.97
N GLU A 916 7.14 11.93 14.91
CA GLU A 916 6.72 12.25 13.54
C GLU A 916 5.55 11.37 13.08
N ARG A 917 5.49 10.09 13.50
CA ARG A 917 4.34 9.22 13.25
C ARG A 917 3.09 9.71 13.98
N GLU A 918 3.22 10.17 15.21
CA GLU A 918 2.12 10.78 15.99
C GLU A 918 1.61 12.08 15.33
N ASN A 919 2.52 12.86 14.73
CA ASN A 919 2.19 14.05 13.97
C ASN A 919 1.54 13.75 12.60
N GLY A 920 1.44 12.47 12.20
CA GLY A 920 0.85 12.04 10.94
C GLY A 920 1.76 12.24 9.73
N SER A 921 3.08 12.18 9.90
CA SER A 921 4.03 12.20 8.77
C SER A 921 3.89 10.96 7.88
N ASN A 922 4.09 11.15 6.58
CA ASN A 922 4.02 10.09 5.58
C ASN A 922 5.28 9.20 5.64
N LEU A 923 6.43 9.77 6.02
CA LEU A 923 7.73 9.11 5.99
C LEU A 923 8.41 9.07 7.37
N ALA A 924 7.79 8.40 8.34
CA ALA A 924 8.37 8.28 9.69
C ALA A 924 9.78 7.65 9.70
N PHE A 925 10.05 6.68 8.82
CA PHE A 925 11.34 5.99 8.75
C PHE A 925 12.45 6.79 8.05
N MET A 926 12.15 7.98 7.51
CA MET A 926 13.11 8.79 6.75
C MET A 926 14.38 9.12 7.53
N PHE A 927 14.26 9.36 8.84
CA PHE A 927 15.40 9.72 9.70
C PHE A 927 16.28 8.52 10.07
N ARG A 928 15.93 7.30 9.65
CA ARG A 928 16.79 6.13 9.88
C ARG A 928 18.03 6.22 9.01
N LEU A 929 19.18 6.16 9.67
CA LEU A 929 20.48 6.32 9.03
C LEU A 929 20.72 5.36 7.84
N PRO A 930 20.39 4.06 7.90
CA PRO A 930 20.59 3.17 6.76
C PRO A 930 19.81 3.58 5.51
N PHE A 931 18.62 4.17 5.68
CA PHE A 931 17.81 4.68 4.58
C PHE A 931 18.35 6.01 4.06
N ALA A 932 18.67 6.96 4.94
CA ALA A 932 19.25 8.26 4.53
C ALA A 932 20.58 8.10 3.76
N ALA A 933 21.39 7.11 4.15
CA ALA A 933 22.64 6.76 3.48
C ALA A 933 22.44 5.99 2.15
N GLY A 934 21.22 5.59 1.81
CA GLY A 934 20.92 4.80 0.61
C GLY A 934 21.43 3.36 0.63
N ARG A 935 21.77 2.84 1.83
CA ARG A 935 22.19 1.45 2.01
C ARG A 935 21.02 0.48 2.04
N VAL A 936 19.80 0.98 2.27
CA VAL A 936 18.60 0.17 2.37
C VAL A 936 17.52 0.68 1.43
N PHE A 937 16.85 -0.25 0.77
CA PHE A 937 15.71 0.02 -0.08
C PHE A 937 14.60 -1.00 0.20
N SER A 938 13.34 -0.56 0.15
CA SER A 938 12.19 -1.44 0.28
C SER A 938 11.19 -1.19 -0.84
N ILE A 939 10.54 -2.24 -1.30
CA ILE A 939 9.59 -2.18 -2.42
C ILE A 939 8.38 -1.32 -2.08
N SER A 940 7.94 -1.31 -0.81
CA SER A 940 6.79 -0.51 -0.37
C SER A 940 6.97 0.98 -0.60
N MET A 941 8.22 1.46 -0.73
CA MET A 941 8.51 2.85 -1.03
C MET A 941 8.06 3.29 -2.42
N LEU A 942 7.90 2.34 -3.35
CA LEU A 942 7.47 2.58 -4.72
C LEU A 942 5.96 2.65 -4.87
N ASP A 943 5.20 2.13 -3.91
CA ASP A 943 3.73 2.08 -3.98
C ASP A 943 3.13 3.48 -4.18
N THR A 944 3.72 4.48 -3.50
CA THR A 944 3.28 5.88 -3.59
C THR A 944 3.41 6.48 -4.97
N LEU A 945 4.33 5.98 -5.80
CA LEU A 945 4.48 6.40 -7.19
C LEU A 945 3.21 6.13 -7.99
N LEU A 946 2.52 5.01 -7.73
CA LEU A 946 1.24 4.70 -8.37
C LEU A 946 0.13 5.62 -7.85
N TYR A 947 0.09 5.89 -6.55
CA TYR A 947 -0.96 6.70 -5.93
C TYR A 947 -0.88 8.16 -6.39
N GLN A 948 0.32 8.70 -6.42
CA GLN A 948 0.61 10.07 -6.86
C GLN A 948 0.28 10.25 -8.35
N SER A 949 0.34 9.18 -9.15
CA SER A 949 0.04 9.23 -10.58
C SER A 949 -1.42 9.60 -10.88
N PHE A 950 -2.34 9.45 -9.92
CA PHE A 950 -3.73 9.91 -10.08
C PHE A 950 -3.83 11.43 -10.20
N VAL A 951 -3.00 12.18 -9.47
CA VAL A 951 -2.94 13.64 -9.58
C VAL A 951 -1.94 14.06 -10.66
N LYS A 952 -0.91 13.24 -10.89
CA LYS A 952 0.26 13.56 -11.71
C LYS A 952 0.56 12.45 -12.72
N ASP A 953 -0.13 12.46 -13.86
CA ASP A 953 0.02 11.48 -14.94
C ASP A 953 1.48 11.29 -15.41
N TYR A 954 2.29 12.35 -15.35
CA TYR A 954 3.69 12.35 -15.81
C TYR A 954 4.68 11.71 -14.82
N MET A 955 4.28 11.43 -13.58
CA MET A 955 5.19 10.99 -12.51
C MET A 955 5.87 9.66 -12.84
N ILE A 956 5.14 8.71 -13.43
CA ILE A 956 5.68 7.42 -13.85
C ILE A 956 6.72 7.61 -14.96
N THR A 957 6.40 8.44 -15.95
CA THR A 957 7.26 8.67 -17.13
C THR A 957 8.55 9.40 -16.73
N ILE A 958 8.45 10.44 -15.89
CA ILE A 958 9.64 11.19 -15.45
C ILE A 958 10.54 10.33 -14.57
N THR A 959 9.96 9.49 -13.69
CA THR A 959 10.74 8.58 -12.85
C THR A 959 11.45 7.54 -13.70
N ARG A 960 10.78 6.94 -14.71
CA ARG A 960 11.43 6.00 -15.62
C ARG A 960 12.53 6.61 -16.48
N LEU A 961 12.39 7.88 -16.89
CA LEU A 961 13.44 8.63 -17.59
C LEU A 961 14.66 8.86 -16.67
N LEU A 962 14.43 9.27 -15.41
CA LEU A 962 15.50 9.44 -14.41
C LEU A 962 16.22 8.13 -14.11
N LEU A 963 15.47 7.02 -14.06
CA LEU A 963 15.99 5.68 -13.86
C LEU A 963 16.74 5.12 -15.09
N GLY A 964 16.57 5.72 -16.27
CA GLY A 964 17.17 5.26 -17.54
C GLY A 964 16.49 4.03 -18.13
N LEU A 965 15.23 3.74 -17.74
CA LEU A 965 14.43 2.64 -18.29
C LEU A 965 13.81 3.04 -19.63
N ASP A 966 13.04 4.12 -19.64
CA ASP A 966 12.42 4.67 -20.85
C ASP A 966 13.30 5.82 -21.34
N THR A 967 14.17 5.58 -22.33
CA THR A 967 15.03 6.63 -22.91
C THR A 967 14.44 7.12 -24.22
N THR A 968 14.08 8.39 -24.28
CA THR A 968 13.62 9.04 -25.53
C THR A 968 14.79 9.78 -26.17
N PRO A 969 14.87 9.87 -27.51
CA PRO A 969 15.88 10.70 -28.16
C PRO A 969 15.83 12.14 -27.63
N GLY A 970 16.96 12.69 -27.18
CA GLY A 970 17.03 14.01 -26.57
C GLY A 970 16.71 14.08 -25.07
N SER A 971 16.50 12.95 -24.38
CA SER A 971 16.39 12.94 -22.91
C SER A 971 17.74 12.72 -22.23
N GLY A 972 17.99 13.51 -21.20
CA GLY A 972 19.13 13.37 -20.30
C GLY A 972 19.09 12.15 -19.38
N TYR A 973 20.14 12.00 -18.59
CA TYR A 973 20.34 10.88 -17.66
C TYR A 973 20.96 11.32 -16.34
N LEU A 974 20.78 10.52 -15.28
CA LEU A 974 21.36 10.81 -13.96
C LEU A 974 22.85 10.43 -13.91
N CYS A 975 23.66 11.32 -13.35
CA CYS A 975 25.09 11.18 -13.15
C CYS A 975 25.49 11.72 -11.77
N ALA A 976 26.67 11.35 -11.29
CA ALA A 976 27.23 11.81 -10.03
C ALA A 976 28.58 12.49 -10.28
N MET A 977 28.80 13.64 -9.63
CA MET A 977 30.10 14.31 -9.59
C MET A 977 30.57 14.40 -8.14
N LYS A 978 31.74 13.84 -7.84
CA LYS A 978 32.36 13.98 -6.51
C LYS A 978 33.15 15.28 -6.43
N ILE A 979 32.89 16.07 -5.39
CA ILE A 979 33.63 17.31 -5.12
C ILE A 979 34.99 16.95 -4.53
N THR A 980 36.03 17.30 -5.29
CA THR A 980 37.43 17.14 -4.88
C THR A 980 37.96 18.43 -4.23
N GLU A 981 39.13 18.37 -3.58
CA GLU A 981 39.79 19.56 -3.03
C GLU A 981 40.06 20.65 -4.09
N GLY A 982 40.24 20.25 -5.35
CA GLY A 982 40.38 21.16 -6.49
C GLY A 982 39.10 21.91 -6.85
N ASP A 983 37.92 21.41 -6.47
CA ASP A 983 36.62 22.06 -6.73
C ASP A 983 36.11 22.91 -5.56
N LEU A 984 36.75 22.82 -4.38
CA LEU A 984 36.34 23.55 -3.16
C LEU A 984 36.43 25.07 -3.24
N TRP A 985 37.08 25.61 -4.28
CA TRP A 985 37.01 27.05 -4.59
C TRP A 985 35.55 27.50 -4.82
N ILE A 986 34.69 26.58 -5.24
CA ILE A 986 33.24 26.73 -5.35
C ILE A 986 32.61 26.43 -3.99
N ARG A 987 32.58 27.43 -3.12
CA ARG A 987 32.11 27.24 -1.73
C ARG A 987 30.63 26.91 -1.59
N THR A 988 29.79 27.35 -2.52
CA THR A 988 28.32 27.28 -2.38
C THR A 988 27.67 26.56 -3.55
N TYR A 989 26.53 25.90 -3.26
CA TYR A 989 25.76 25.16 -4.26
C TYR A 989 25.28 26.05 -5.41
N GLY A 990 24.84 27.29 -5.14
CA GLY A 990 24.44 28.22 -6.20
C GLY A 990 25.57 28.60 -7.17
N ARG A 991 26.83 28.66 -6.71
CA ARG A 991 27.99 28.89 -7.59
C ARG A 991 28.35 27.65 -8.39
N LEU A 992 28.18 26.46 -7.79
CA LEU A 992 28.34 25.20 -8.51
C LEU A 992 27.33 25.08 -9.63
N PHE A 993 26.06 25.41 -9.35
CA PHE A 993 25.00 25.48 -10.34
C PHE A 993 25.41 26.38 -11.52
N GLN A 994 25.96 27.57 -11.25
CA GLN A 994 26.43 28.48 -12.29
C GLN A 994 27.52 27.85 -13.17
N LYS A 995 28.53 27.20 -12.58
CA LYS A 995 29.63 26.57 -13.34
C LYS A 995 29.11 25.45 -14.22
N LEU A 996 28.37 24.50 -13.65
CA LEU A 996 27.86 23.33 -14.36
C LEU A 996 26.92 23.71 -15.52
N CYS A 997 26.06 24.68 -15.27
CA CYS A 997 25.09 25.14 -16.24
C CYS A 997 25.75 25.90 -17.41
N SER A 998 26.82 26.67 -17.15
CA SER A 998 27.51 27.44 -18.19
C SER A 998 28.57 26.66 -18.97
N SER A 999 29.27 25.70 -18.34
CA SER A 999 30.33 24.94 -19.00
C SER A 999 29.82 23.74 -19.78
N SER A 1000 28.97 22.92 -19.16
CA SER A 1000 28.56 21.62 -19.70
C SER A 1000 27.05 21.44 -19.82
N ALA A 1001 26.28 22.50 -19.59
CA ALA A 1001 24.81 22.49 -19.62
C ALA A 1001 24.20 21.41 -18.69
N GLU A 1002 24.86 21.15 -17.57
CA GLU A 1002 24.40 20.19 -16.56
C GLU A 1002 23.57 20.88 -15.49
N ILE A 1003 22.51 20.20 -15.03
CA ILE A 1003 21.65 20.71 -13.96
C ILE A 1003 21.79 19.83 -12.72
N PRO A 1004 22.22 20.39 -11.58
CA PRO A 1004 22.27 19.63 -10.34
C PRO A 1004 20.87 19.52 -9.69
N ILE A 1005 20.54 18.33 -9.19
CA ILE A 1005 19.29 18.04 -8.45
C ILE A 1005 19.49 18.21 -6.95
N GLY A 1006 20.64 17.77 -6.43
CA GLY A 1006 20.89 17.70 -4.99
C GLY A 1006 22.30 17.25 -4.67
N ILE A 1007 22.59 17.08 -3.38
CA ILE A 1007 23.89 16.66 -2.87
C ILE A 1007 23.73 15.47 -1.92
N TYR A 1008 24.69 14.56 -1.96
CA TYR A 1008 24.88 13.46 -1.02
C TYR A 1008 26.11 13.77 -0.17
N ARG A 1009 25.89 13.91 1.14
CA ARG A 1009 26.92 14.32 2.08
C ARG A 1009 27.38 13.16 2.94
N THR A 1010 28.67 13.15 3.25
CA THR A 1010 29.29 12.21 4.19
C THR A 1010 30.00 12.99 5.30
N GLU A 1011 29.37 13.15 6.46
CA GLU A 1011 29.93 13.86 7.62
C GLU A 1011 30.64 12.90 8.57
N SER A 1012 31.87 13.21 8.98
CA SER A 1012 32.55 12.52 10.08
C SER A 1012 32.03 13.08 11.41
N HIS A 1013 31.08 12.39 12.04
CA HIS A 1013 30.51 12.86 13.29
C HIS A 1013 31.39 12.38 14.46
N VAL A 1014 32.17 13.29 15.04
CA VAL A 1014 32.86 13.04 16.32
C VAL A 1014 31.82 13.19 17.42
N PHE A 1015 31.64 12.16 18.24
CA PHE A 1015 30.71 12.22 19.37
C PHE A 1015 31.24 13.24 20.39
N SER A 1016 30.71 14.45 20.40
CA SER A 1016 30.92 15.39 21.49
C SER A 1016 30.17 14.87 22.72
N THR A 1017 30.88 14.20 23.63
CA THR A 1017 30.41 13.89 25.00
C THR A 1017 30.37 15.16 25.85
N SER A 1018 29.63 16.16 25.38
CA SER A 1018 29.37 17.40 26.12
C SER A 1018 27.86 17.59 26.21
N GLU A 1019 27.21 16.74 26.99
CA GLU A 1019 26.02 17.22 27.69
C GLU A 1019 26.49 18.23 28.77
N PRO A 1020 25.74 19.33 29.01
CA PRO A 1020 26.00 20.21 30.13
C PRO A 1020 25.86 19.41 31.43
N HIS A 1021 26.67 19.77 32.42
CA HIS A 1021 26.86 19.10 33.70
C HIS A 1021 25.62 19.03 34.64
N ASP A 1022 24.40 19.23 34.15
CA ASP A 1022 23.19 19.46 34.99
C ASP A 1022 22.18 18.31 35.06
N LEU A 1023 22.52 17.10 34.60
CA LEU A 1023 21.65 15.92 34.74
C LEU A 1023 22.29 14.74 35.49
N ARG A 1024 23.31 15.00 36.33
CA ARG A 1024 23.88 13.98 37.23
C ARG A 1024 23.20 13.88 38.61
N ALA A 1025 22.02 14.49 38.78
CA ALA A 1025 21.27 14.46 40.04
C ALA A 1025 19.93 13.69 40.00
N GLN A 1026 19.58 12.99 38.90
CA GLN A 1026 18.28 12.28 38.82
C GLN A 1026 18.33 10.88 38.18
N SER A 1027 19.46 10.16 38.23
CA SER A 1027 19.51 8.75 37.82
C SER A 1027 20.01 7.84 38.96
N GLN A 1028 19.26 7.83 40.05
CA GLN A 1028 19.14 6.68 40.95
C GLN A 1028 17.65 6.41 41.17
N ILE A 1029 16.99 5.87 40.15
CA ILE A 1029 15.73 5.15 40.31
C ILE A 1029 16.00 3.77 39.73
N SER A 1030 16.39 2.88 40.64
CA SER A 1030 16.31 1.44 40.44
C SER A 1030 14.88 1.09 40.02
N VAL A 1031 14.75 0.44 38.88
CA VAL A 1031 13.53 -0.28 38.50
C VAL A 1031 13.39 -1.43 39.50
N ASN A 1032 12.55 -1.22 40.52
CA ASN A 1032 12.05 -2.30 41.34
C ASN A 1032 10.78 -2.80 40.66
N MET A 1033 10.78 -4.10 40.37
CA MET A 1033 9.65 -4.85 39.82
C MET A 1033 8.64 -5.00 40.97
N GLU A 1034 7.52 -4.29 40.91
CA GLU A 1034 6.37 -4.58 41.79
C GLU A 1034 5.40 -5.47 41.02
N ASP A 1035 5.41 -6.73 41.43
CA ASP A 1035 4.30 -7.66 41.29
C ASP A 1035 3.03 -7.05 41.88
N CYS A 1036 1.94 -7.22 41.15
CA CYS A 1036 0.59 -7.00 41.64
C CYS A 1036 0.18 -8.25 42.43
N GLU A 1037 0.14 -8.16 43.77
CA GLU A 1037 -0.65 -9.08 44.58
C GLU A 1037 -1.36 -8.34 45.73
N ASP A 1038 -2.54 -8.88 46.03
CA ASP A 1038 -3.63 -8.34 46.82
C ASP A 1038 -3.33 -8.06 48.31
N THR A 1039 -3.98 -7.00 48.79
CA THR A 1039 -4.55 -6.80 50.13
C THR A 1039 -3.83 -7.29 51.40
N ARG A 1040 -3.48 -6.32 52.27
CA ARG A 1040 -3.78 -6.21 53.74
C ARG A 1040 -2.60 -5.83 54.65
N GLU A 1041 -2.85 -4.73 55.37
CA GLU A 1041 -2.55 -4.45 56.79
C GLU A 1041 -1.12 -4.10 57.26
N VAL A 1042 -0.88 -2.78 57.37
CA VAL A 1042 -0.64 -2.03 58.62
C VAL A 1042 0.33 -2.62 59.66
N LYS A 1043 1.55 -2.07 59.75
CA LYS A 1043 2.11 -1.31 60.91
C LYS A 1043 3.62 -1.09 60.81
N GLY A 1044 4.00 0.18 60.70
CA GLY A 1044 4.83 0.93 61.67
C GLY A 1044 6.28 0.49 62.01
N PRO A 1045 7.15 1.46 62.38
CA PRO A 1045 8.55 1.48 61.98
C PRO A 1045 9.53 1.55 63.17
N TRP A 1046 10.83 1.50 62.88
CA TRP A 1046 12.00 2.14 63.56
C TRP A 1046 13.23 1.26 63.31
N GLY A 1047 14.43 1.75 63.04
CA GLY A 1047 14.98 3.08 63.21
C GLY A 1047 16.40 2.96 63.77
N SER A 1048 17.37 3.48 63.01
CA SER A 1048 18.59 4.16 63.49
C SER A 1048 19.82 3.36 63.99
N ARG A 1049 20.95 3.73 63.35
CA ARG A 1049 22.27 4.12 63.92
C ARG A 1049 23.04 3.05 64.70
N ALA A 1050 24.36 3.04 64.83
CA ALA A 1050 25.55 3.70 64.26
C ALA A 1050 26.71 2.79 64.77
N GLY A 1051 27.73 2.47 63.99
CA GLY A 1051 28.96 3.24 63.96
C GLY A 1051 30.10 2.55 64.73
N THR A 1052 31.19 2.29 63.99
CA THR A 1052 32.60 2.17 64.41
C THR A 1052 33.10 0.99 65.27
N GLY A 1053 34.00 0.19 64.65
CA GLY A 1053 35.32 -0.12 65.23
C GLY A 1053 35.65 -1.60 65.53
N GLY A 1054 36.77 -2.10 64.96
CA GLY A 1054 37.66 -3.03 65.67
C GLY A 1054 37.73 -4.50 65.22
N SER A 1055 38.82 -4.84 64.51
CA SER A 1055 39.68 -6.04 64.56
C SER A 1055 39.16 -7.48 64.85
N SER A 1056 39.70 -8.40 64.03
CA SER A 1056 40.26 -9.74 64.33
C SER A 1056 39.37 -10.95 64.71
N GLN A 1057 39.44 -11.95 63.82
CA GLN A 1057 39.62 -13.41 64.03
C GLN A 1057 38.60 -14.25 64.85
N GLY A 1058 38.07 -15.28 64.19
CA GLY A 1058 37.48 -16.50 64.78
C GLY A 1058 36.57 -17.23 63.76
N ARG A 1059 37.04 -18.21 62.98
CA ARG A 1059 37.11 -19.69 63.20
C ARG A 1059 35.75 -20.42 63.36
N HIS A 1060 35.58 -21.42 62.48
CA HIS A 1060 34.88 -22.71 62.61
C HIS A 1060 33.34 -22.73 62.44
N THR A 1061 32.81 -23.18 61.29
CA THR A 1061 32.57 -24.57 60.79
C THR A 1061 31.33 -25.24 61.38
N GLY A 1062 30.38 -25.60 60.50
CA GLY A 1062 29.28 -26.55 60.74
C GLY A 1062 28.35 -26.57 59.53
N GLY A 1063 28.38 -27.65 58.75
CA GLY A 1063 27.82 -27.71 57.40
C GLY A 1063 26.37 -28.20 57.27
N SER A 1064 25.87 -28.13 56.03
CA SER A 1064 24.97 -29.09 55.37
C SER A 1064 24.59 -28.56 53.97
N ASP A 1065 24.93 -29.35 52.95
CA ASP A 1065 24.36 -29.32 51.59
C ASP A 1065 22.93 -29.94 51.59
N PRO A 1066 22.13 -29.97 50.48
CA PRO A 1066 22.27 -29.32 49.16
C PRO A 1066 20.95 -28.68 48.63
N ALA A 1067 21.05 -27.80 47.62
CA ALA A 1067 20.22 -27.83 46.38
C ALA A 1067 20.44 -26.57 45.51
N GLU A 1068 20.96 -26.82 44.32
CA GLU A 1068 20.65 -26.22 43.00
C GLU A 1068 20.41 -24.69 42.86
N HIS A 1069 21.39 -24.00 42.25
CA HIS A 1069 21.24 -22.68 41.66
C HIS A 1069 21.60 -22.67 40.16
N PRO A 1070 20.83 -21.97 39.30
CA PRO A 1070 21.22 -21.62 37.94
C PRO A 1070 22.16 -20.39 37.95
N LEU A 1071 23.36 -20.54 37.41
CA LEU A 1071 24.38 -19.49 37.42
C LEU A 1071 24.27 -18.53 36.22
N LEU A 1072 23.86 -17.31 36.55
CA LEU A 1072 24.23 -16.07 35.87
C LEU A 1072 25.76 -15.94 35.77
N ARG A 1073 26.29 -15.70 34.57
CA ARG A 1073 27.73 -15.45 34.36
C ARG A 1073 28.00 -13.95 34.25
N HIS A 1074 28.12 -13.30 35.41
CA HIS A 1074 28.79 -12.00 35.50
C HIS A 1074 30.31 -12.21 35.64
N LYS A 1075 31.08 -11.29 35.04
CA LYS A 1075 32.55 -11.22 35.10
C LYS A 1075 33.04 -11.16 36.55
N SER A 1076 34.03 -11.98 36.90
CA SER A 1076 34.94 -11.72 38.00
C SER A 1076 36.39 -11.89 37.56
N LEU A 1077 37.17 -10.85 37.87
CA LEU A 1077 38.62 -10.81 37.86
C LEU A 1077 39.16 -11.60 39.06
N GLN A 1078 40.35 -12.18 38.87
CA GLN A 1078 41.30 -12.68 39.89
C GLN A 1078 40.97 -14.01 40.60
N TRP A 1079 41.48 -15.12 40.03
CA TRP A 1079 42.41 -16.03 40.72
C TRP A 1079 42.98 -17.07 39.74
N ALA A 1080 44.26 -16.94 39.39
CA ALA A 1080 45.16 -18.06 39.08
C ALA A 1080 46.60 -17.55 39.01
N ARG A 1081 47.21 -17.31 40.17
CA ARG A 1081 48.66 -17.35 40.31
C ARG A 1081 49.00 -18.42 41.34
N ARG A 1082 49.98 -19.23 40.94
CA ARG A 1082 50.76 -20.22 41.72
C ARG A 1082 50.13 -21.61 41.78
N LEU A 1083 50.55 -22.44 40.82
CA LEU A 1083 51.19 -23.72 41.08
C LEU A 1083 51.84 -24.22 39.78
N SER A 1084 53.14 -23.98 39.62
CA SER A 1084 54.05 -24.99 39.08
C SER A 1084 55.49 -24.60 39.42
N ARG A 1085 56.06 -25.37 40.35
CA ARG A 1085 57.46 -25.30 40.77
C ARG A 1085 58.36 -25.72 39.60
N LYS A 1086 59.48 -25.00 39.48
CA LYS A 1086 60.68 -25.37 38.74
C LYS A 1086 61.10 -26.83 39.01
N GLY A 1087 61.41 -27.56 37.95
CA GLY A 1087 62.25 -28.77 37.90
C GLY A 1087 63.00 -28.79 36.54
N PRO A 1088 64.22 -29.35 36.45
CA PRO A 1088 65.22 -28.92 35.46
C PRO A 1088 65.09 -29.56 34.06
N LYS A 1089 65.61 -28.79 33.09
CA LYS A 1089 65.87 -29.00 31.66
C LYS A 1089 65.83 -30.45 31.10
N GLN A 1090 65.09 -30.61 29.99
CA GLN A 1090 65.55 -31.33 28.79
C GLN A 1090 65.48 -30.37 27.59
N ALA A 1091 66.65 -30.04 27.03
CA ALA A 1091 66.83 -29.11 25.92
C ALA A 1091 66.43 -29.80 24.60
N GLY A 1092 65.25 -29.47 24.09
CA GLY A 1092 64.68 -30.00 22.84
C GLY A 1092 63.17 -29.74 22.72
N ARG A 1093 62.46 -29.64 23.86
CA ARG A 1093 61.04 -29.26 23.92
C ARG A 1093 60.77 -27.79 24.29
N ALA A 1094 61.80 -27.03 24.67
CA ALA A 1094 61.67 -25.67 25.16
C ALA A 1094 61.16 -24.71 24.07
N VAL A 1095 61.69 -24.79 22.84
CA VAL A 1095 61.24 -23.93 21.73
C VAL A 1095 59.78 -24.20 21.39
N ALA A 1096 59.35 -25.47 21.32
CA ALA A 1096 57.95 -25.82 21.05
C ALA A 1096 57.00 -25.41 22.20
N ALA A 1097 57.41 -25.57 23.47
CA ALA A 1097 56.60 -25.16 24.61
C ALA A 1097 56.50 -23.62 24.74
N GLU A 1098 57.56 -22.90 24.38
CA GLU A 1098 57.59 -21.44 24.35
C GLU A 1098 56.78 -20.90 23.16
N TRP A 1099 56.84 -21.56 21.99
CA TRP A 1099 55.97 -21.31 20.83
C TRP A 1099 54.50 -21.59 21.17
N ILE A 1100 54.17 -22.70 21.82
CA ILE A 1100 52.80 -23.05 22.25
C ILE A 1100 52.29 -22.05 23.29
N SER A 1101 53.16 -21.58 24.20
CA SER A 1101 52.82 -20.57 25.21
C SER A 1101 52.57 -19.20 24.55
N GLN A 1102 53.49 -18.74 23.68
CA GLN A 1102 53.33 -17.50 22.91
C GLN A 1102 52.12 -17.56 21.99
N GLN A 1103 51.87 -18.68 21.32
CA GLN A 1103 50.73 -18.87 20.43
C GLN A 1103 49.42 -18.85 21.23
N ARG A 1104 49.33 -19.53 22.38
CA ARG A 1104 48.15 -19.44 23.27
C ARG A 1104 47.93 -18.03 23.83
N LEU A 1105 48.99 -17.33 24.23
CA LEU A 1105 48.90 -15.94 24.69
C LEU A 1105 48.49 -14.99 23.55
N SER A 1106 48.96 -15.23 22.32
CA SER A 1106 48.59 -14.44 21.14
C SER A 1106 47.13 -14.66 20.73
N LEU A 1107 46.64 -15.91 20.78
CA LEU A 1107 45.25 -16.25 20.51
C LEU A 1107 44.31 -15.70 21.59
N TYR A 1108 44.72 -15.75 22.86
CA TYR A 1108 43.91 -15.21 23.97
C TYR A 1108 43.85 -13.67 24.00
N ARG A 1109 44.91 -12.97 23.56
CA ARG A 1109 44.95 -11.50 23.49
C ARG A 1109 44.30 -10.92 22.24
N ARG A 1110 43.81 -11.76 21.34
CA ARG A 1110 43.34 -11.36 20.04
C ARG A 1110 41.99 -10.66 20.15
N SER A 1111 41.84 -9.51 19.48
CA SER A 1111 40.56 -8.84 19.36
C SER A 1111 39.69 -9.53 18.31
N GLU A 1112 38.36 -9.38 18.41
CA GLU A 1112 37.42 -9.94 17.40
C GLU A 1112 37.80 -9.49 15.98
N ARG A 1113 38.23 -8.23 15.79
CA ARG A 1113 38.67 -7.71 14.49
C ARG A 1113 39.94 -8.42 13.97
N GLN A 1114 40.86 -8.75 14.87
CA GLN A 1114 42.06 -9.51 14.52
C GLN A 1114 41.71 -10.98 14.23
N GLU A 1115 40.67 -11.56 14.84
CA GLU A 1115 40.15 -12.88 14.48
C GLU A 1115 39.57 -12.90 13.06
N LEU A 1116 38.69 -11.95 12.75
CA LEU A 1116 38.04 -11.81 11.45
C LEU A 1116 39.03 -11.59 10.31
N SER A 1117 40.02 -10.73 10.50
CA SER A 1117 41.02 -10.42 9.46
C SER A 1117 41.85 -11.64 9.06
N GLU A 1118 42.30 -12.40 10.03
CA GLU A 1118 43.07 -13.62 9.78
C GLU A 1118 42.20 -14.78 9.30
N LEU A 1119 40.91 -14.83 9.66
CA LEU A 1119 39.96 -15.77 9.07
C LEU A 1119 39.91 -15.59 7.55
N VAL A 1120 39.76 -14.33 7.09
CA VAL A 1120 39.78 -14.00 5.66
C VAL A 1120 41.12 -14.36 5.03
N LYS A 1121 42.26 -14.00 5.66
CA LYS A 1121 43.59 -14.34 5.14
C LYS A 1121 43.81 -15.85 4.98
N ASN A 1122 43.38 -16.63 5.97
CA ASN A 1122 43.53 -18.09 5.93
C ASN A 1122 42.66 -18.71 4.83
N ARG A 1123 41.43 -18.20 4.64
CA ARG A 1123 40.55 -18.65 3.56
C ARG A 1123 41.05 -18.23 2.18
N MET A 1124 41.59 -17.03 2.02
CA MET A 1124 42.24 -16.61 0.77
C MET A 1124 43.40 -17.54 0.39
N LYS A 1125 44.24 -17.91 1.36
CA LYS A 1125 45.34 -18.87 1.11
C LYS A 1125 44.81 -20.25 0.72
N HIS A 1126 43.70 -20.69 1.31
CA HIS A 1126 43.06 -21.95 0.96
C HIS A 1126 42.56 -21.96 -0.49
N LEU A 1127 42.03 -20.83 -0.97
CA LEU A 1127 41.58 -20.64 -2.34
C LEU A 1127 42.70 -20.31 -3.33
N GLY A 1128 43.96 -20.18 -2.87
CA GLY A 1128 45.09 -19.81 -3.74
C GLY A 1128 45.14 -18.31 -4.12
N LEU A 1129 44.39 -17.45 -3.43
CA LEU A 1129 44.30 -16.02 -3.72
C LEU A 1129 45.40 -15.21 -2.98
N PRO A 1130 46.03 -14.20 -3.63
CA PRO A 1130 47.03 -13.36 -2.98
C PRO A 1130 46.40 -12.37 -2.00
N THR A 1131 46.96 -12.27 -0.79
CA THR A 1131 46.48 -11.45 0.34
C THR A 1131 46.95 -9.99 0.33
N THR A 1132 47.76 -9.59 -0.65
CA THR A 1132 48.49 -8.30 -0.70
C THR A 1132 47.59 -7.06 -0.66
N GLY A 1133 46.37 -7.11 -1.20
CA GLY A 1133 45.41 -6.00 -1.14
C GLY A 1133 44.63 -5.86 0.17
N TYR A 1134 44.56 -6.93 0.98
CA TYR A 1134 43.96 -6.86 2.31
C TYR A 1134 44.94 -6.24 3.32
N GLU A 1135 46.25 -6.40 3.07
CA GLU A 1135 47.31 -5.88 3.92
C GLU A 1135 47.46 -4.37 3.79
N ASP A 1136 47.31 -3.74 2.63
CA ASP A 1136 47.35 -2.26 2.56
C ASP A 1136 46.16 -1.62 3.26
N VAL A 1137 44.97 -2.21 3.13
CA VAL A 1137 43.77 -1.75 3.86
C VAL A 1137 43.92 -1.96 5.38
N ALA A 1138 44.55 -3.07 5.81
CA ALA A 1138 44.83 -3.33 7.22
C ALA A 1138 46.07 -2.57 7.75
N ASN A 1139 47.06 -2.27 6.93
CA ASN A 1139 48.32 -1.62 7.31
C ASN A 1139 48.23 -0.10 7.26
N LEU A 1140 47.38 0.50 6.40
CA LEU A 1140 46.96 1.90 6.54
C LEU A 1140 46.36 2.13 7.93
N THR A 1141 45.58 1.16 8.45
CA THR A 1141 45.08 1.22 9.83
C THR A 1141 46.15 0.99 10.90
N ALA A 1142 47.32 0.43 10.55
CA ALA A 1142 48.40 0.11 11.49
C ALA A 1142 49.54 1.14 11.48
N SER A 1143 49.85 1.79 10.36
CA SER A 1143 50.89 2.82 10.28
C SER A 1143 50.44 4.14 10.90
N ASP A 1144 49.15 4.48 10.82
CA ASP A 1144 48.58 5.64 11.52
C ASP A 1144 48.54 5.41 13.04
N VAL A 1145 48.41 4.15 13.49
CA VAL A 1145 48.55 3.75 14.89
C VAL A 1145 49.99 3.89 15.37
N MET A 1146 50.98 3.62 14.51
CA MET A 1146 52.39 3.65 14.89
C MET A 1146 53.00 5.06 14.90
N ASN A 1147 52.46 5.99 14.10
CA ASN A 1147 52.87 7.41 14.10
C ASN A 1147 52.32 8.24 15.28
N ARG A 1148 51.44 7.68 16.13
CA ARG A 1148 50.85 8.38 17.30
C ARG A 1148 51.14 7.74 18.66
N VAL A 1149 52.16 6.88 18.76
CA VAL A 1149 52.52 6.16 20.00
C VAL A 1149 53.16 7.07 21.09
N ASN A 1150 53.42 8.35 20.82
CA ASN A 1150 53.92 9.30 21.83
C ASN A 1150 52.85 10.31 22.27
N LEU A 1151 51.81 9.87 22.98
CA LEU A 1151 51.20 10.59 24.12
C LEU A 1151 50.07 9.72 24.70
N GLY A 1152 50.22 9.29 25.95
CA GLY A 1152 49.27 8.40 26.61
C GLY A 1152 48.01 9.12 27.08
N TYR A 1153 46.95 9.02 26.29
CA TYR A 1153 45.53 9.07 26.64
C TYR A 1153 44.82 8.59 25.37
N LEU A 1154 43.93 7.58 25.45
CA LEU A 1154 42.87 7.22 24.47
C LEU A 1154 42.65 5.71 24.41
N GLN A 1155 41.49 5.25 24.90
CA GLN A 1155 40.93 3.93 24.61
C GLN A 1155 39.62 4.00 23.82
N ASP A 1156 39.20 5.21 23.38
CA ASP A 1156 37.92 5.44 22.68
C ASP A 1156 38.06 5.87 21.21
N GLU A 1157 39.27 6.08 20.66
CA GLU A 1157 39.45 6.60 19.28
C GLU A 1157 39.71 5.52 18.20
N MET A 1158 39.74 4.23 18.53
CA MET A 1158 40.03 3.16 17.54
C MET A 1158 38.84 2.77 16.63
N ASN A 1159 37.71 3.48 16.71
CA ASN A 1159 36.45 3.15 15.99
C ASN A 1159 36.22 3.95 14.69
N ASP A 1160 37.19 4.76 14.26
CA ASP A 1160 36.98 5.83 13.26
C ASP A 1160 36.89 5.41 11.78
N HIS A 1161 37.03 4.12 11.44
CA HIS A 1161 37.15 3.74 10.02
C HIS A 1161 35.82 3.68 9.25
N GLN A 1162 34.67 3.92 9.90
CA GLN A 1162 33.40 4.17 9.20
C GLN A 1162 32.37 4.84 10.13
N ASN A 1163 32.78 5.86 10.88
CA ASN A 1163 31.84 6.65 11.68
C ASN A 1163 31.35 7.89 10.91
N THR A 1164 31.05 7.68 9.63
CA THR A 1164 30.53 8.71 8.73
C THR A 1164 29.01 8.63 8.69
N LEU A 1165 28.35 9.69 9.13
CA LEU A 1165 26.94 9.94 8.91
C LEU A 1165 26.74 10.28 7.43
N SER A 1166 25.71 9.74 6.78
CA SER A 1166 25.45 10.04 5.36
C SER A 1166 23.98 10.26 5.09
N TYR A 1167 23.69 11.27 4.27
CA TYR A 1167 22.32 11.68 3.96
C TYR A 1167 22.27 12.46 2.63
N VAL A 1168 21.07 12.55 2.04
CA VAL A 1168 20.82 13.23 0.76
C VAL A 1168 20.02 14.53 0.96
N LEU A 1169 20.45 15.62 0.35
CA LEU A 1169 19.73 16.89 0.31
C LEU A 1169 19.26 17.18 -1.11
N ILE A 1170 17.94 17.17 -1.30
CA ILE A 1170 17.28 17.42 -2.59
C ILE A 1170 17.03 18.92 -2.73
N ASN A 1171 17.37 19.48 -3.89
CA ASN A 1171 17.20 20.89 -4.25
C ASN A 1171 17.49 21.86 -3.08
N PRO A 1172 18.72 21.86 -2.54
CA PRO A 1172 19.06 22.74 -1.43
C PRO A 1172 19.06 24.21 -1.85
N PRO A 1173 18.88 25.15 -0.89
CA PRO A 1173 19.03 26.59 -1.16
C PRO A 1173 20.39 26.96 -1.77
N PRO A 1174 20.49 28.02 -2.57
CA PRO A 1174 21.75 28.41 -3.22
C PRO A 1174 22.89 28.76 -2.25
N ASP A 1175 22.54 29.10 -0.99
CA ASP A 1175 23.48 29.48 0.07
C ASP A 1175 24.12 28.28 0.78
N THR A 1176 23.68 27.04 0.52
CA THR A 1176 24.24 25.86 1.19
C THR A 1176 25.71 25.66 0.81
N ARG A 1177 26.55 25.49 1.83
CA ARG A 1177 27.98 25.30 1.67
C ARG A 1177 28.30 23.86 1.28
N LEU A 1178 29.21 23.69 0.34
CA LEU A 1178 29.71 22.39 -0.10
C LEU A 1178 30.90 21.95 0.76
N GLU A 1179 30.93 20.66 1.10
CA GLU A 1179 31.97 20.01 1.91
C GLU A 1179 32.84 19.09 1.04
N PRO A 1180 34.08 18.78 1.47
CA PRO A 1180 34.93 17.84 0.75
C PRO A 1180 34.27 16.46 0.68
N SER A 1181 34.38 15.81 -0.49
CA SER A 1181 33.74 14.52 -0.77
C SER A 1181 32.21 14.52 -0.89
N ASP A 1182 31.55 15.67 -0.87
CA ASP A 1182 30.14 15.78 -1.26
C ASP A 1182 29.96 15.28 -2.71
N ILE A 1183 28.97 14.41 -2.93
CA ILE A 1183 28.64 13.86 -4.25
C ILE A 1183 27.37 14.55 -4.76
N VAL A 1184 27.44 15.21 -5.90
CA VAL A 1184 26.33 16.00 -6.47
C VAL A 1184 25.61 15.17 -7.53
N TYR A 1185 24.29 15.11 -7.45
CA TYR A 1185 23.45 14.46 -8.46
C TYR A 1185 23.20 15.43 -9.61
N LEU A 1186 23.51 15.01 -10.84
CA LEU A 1186 23.45 15.82 -12.04
C LEU A 1186 22.55 15.16 -13.09
N ILE A 1187 21.71 15.97 -13.74
CA ILE A 1187 21.04 15.58 -14.98
C ILE A 1187 21.91 16.07 -16.13
N ARG A 1188 22.55 15.13 -16.80
CA ARG A 1188 23.36 15.39 -18.00
C ARG A 1188 22.45 15.54 -19.21
N SER A 1189 22.85 16.36 -20.18
CA SER A 1189 22.15 16.44 -21.47
C SER A 1189 22.47 15.21 -22.33
N ASP A 1190 21.62 14.94 -23.32
CA ASP A 1190 21.78 13.80 -24.23
C ASP A 1190 23.07 13.94 -25.06
N PRO A 1191 24.02 12.98 -24.99
CA PRO A 1191 25.25 13.00 -25.79
C PRO A 1191 24.99 12.97 -27.30
N LEU A 1192 23.90 12.33 -27.75
CA LEU A 1192 23.60 12.15 -29.17
C LEU A 1192 22.86 13.34 -29.78
N ALA A 1193 22.15 14.14 -28.97
CA ALA A 1193 21.49 15.35 -29.43
C ALA A 1193 22.48 16.42 -29.97
N HIS A 1194 23.77 16.29 -29.67
CA HIS A 1194 24.83 17.17 -30.18
C HIS A 1194 25.20 16.91 -31.65
N VAL A 1195 24.96 15.69 -32.16
CA VAL A 1195 25.25 15.31 -33.55
C VAL A 1195 24.16 15.88 -34.45
N ALA A 1196 24.51 16.90 -35.25
CA ALA A 1196 23.61 17.43 -36.26
C ALA A 1196 23.14 16.29 -37.16
N SER A 1197 21.84 16.24 -37.43
CA SER A 1197 21.27 15.47 -38.53
C SER A 1197 21.89 15.96 -39.84
N SER A 1198 23.06 15.41 -40.19
CA SER A 1198 23.61 15.62 -41.52
C SER A 1198 22.60 15.03 -42.50
N SER A 1199 22.01 15.93 -43.28
CA SER A 1199 21.05 15.64 -44.33
C SER A 1199 21.54 14.48 -45.19
N GLN A 1200 20.77 13.38 -45.21
CA GLN A 1200 20.86 12.36 -46.25
C GLN A 1200 20.56 13.01 -47.60
N SER A 1201 21.62 13.49 -48.25
CA SER A 1201 21.61 13.99 -49.61
C SER A 1201 23.04 14.00 -50.12
N ARG A 1202 23.57 12.82 -50.43
CA ARG A 1202 24.59 12.64 -51.48
C ARG A 1202 24.64 11.19 -51.90
N LYS A 1203 24.02 10.91 -53.05
CA LYS A 1203 24.34 9.78 -53.91
C LYS A 1203 25.85 9.80 -54.16
N SER A 1204 26.56 8.76 -53.75
CA SER A 1204 27.88 8.43 -54.30
C SER A 1204 27.85 7.01 -54.84
N SER A 1205 27.76 6.95 -56.17
CA SER A 1205 28.16 5.80 -56.97
C SER A 1205 29.65 5.55 -56.76
N CYS A 1206 30.02 4.35 -56.31
CA CYS A 1206 31.23 3.69 -56.79
C CYS A 1206 31.17 2.20 -56.45
N SER A 1207 30.92 1.42 -57.48
CA SER A 1207 31.08 -0.02 -57.54
C SER A 1207 32.56 -0.40 -57.40
N HIS A 1208 32.91 -1.28 -56.46
CA HIS A 1208 33.94 -2.28 -56.72
C HIS A 1208 33.64 -3.56 -55.93
N LYS A 1209 33.62 -4.66 -56.70
CA LYS A 1209 33.36 -6.03 -56.30
C LYS A 1209 34.44 -6.54 -55.35
N LEU A 1210 34.03 -7.21 -54.27
CA LEU A 1210 34.72 -8.36 -53.71
C LEU A 1210 33.72 -9.26 -52.98
N SER A 1211 33.78 -10.53 -53.34
CA SER A 1211 32.89 -11.64 -53.00
C SER A 1211 33.30 -12.33 -51.70
N SER A 1212 32.35 -12.63 -50.81
CA SER A 1212 32.17 -13.97 -50.21
C SER A 1212 30.99 -14.05 -49.24
N CYS A 1213 30.11 -15.02 -49.53
CA CYS A 1213 29.21 -15.80 -48.69
C CYS A 1213 28.72 -15.27 -47.32
N ASN A 1214 27.41 -14.97 -47.25
CA ASN A 1214 26.57 -15.22 -46.07
C ASN A 1214 25.22 -15.80 -46.53
N PRO A 1215 24.67 -16.84 -45.86
CA PRO A 1215 23.33 -17.34 -46.14
C PRO A 1215 22.27 -16.47 -45.45
N GLU A 1216 21.12 -16.43 -46.09
CA GLU A 1216 19.93 -15.64 -45.80
C GLU A 1216 19.35 -15.91 -44.41
N THR A 1217 19.06 -14.84 -43.66
CA THR A 1217 18.00 -14.85 -42.65
C THR A 1217 17.03 -13.71 -42.94
N ARG A 1218 15.80 -14.10 -43.27
CA ARG A 1218 14.63 -13.27 -43.54
C ARG A 1218 14.37 -12.27 -42.41
N ASP A 1219 14.36 -11.00 -42.75
CA ASP A 1219 13.68 -9.95 -42.00
C ASP A 1219 12.18 -9.99 -42.33
N GLU A 1220 11.39 -10.59 -41.46
CA GLU A 1220 9.98 -10.27 -41.30
C GLU A 1220 9.67 -10.25 -39.81
N THR A 1221 9.45 -9.05 -39.26
CA THR A 1221 8.26 -8.74 -38.45
C THR A 1221 8.32 -7.25 -38.07
N GLN A 1222 7.57 -6.44 -38.83
CA GLN A 1222 6.89 -5.29 -38.27
C GLN A 1222 5.78 -5.83 -37.36
N LEU A 1223 5.75 -5.42 -36.09
CA LEU A 1223 4.55 -5.25 -35.25
C LEU A 1223 4.89 -4.45 -33.99
#